data_AF-A0A0C2CZG4-F1
#
_entry.id   AF-A0A0C2CZG4-F1
#
_cell.length_a   1.000
_cell.length_b   1.000
_cell.length_c   1.000
_cell.angle_alpha   90.00
_cell.angle_beta   90.00
_cell.angle_gamma   90.00
#
_symmetry.space_group_name_H-M   'P 1'
#
loop_
_entity.id
_entity.type
_entity.pdbx_description
1 polymer ?
#
loop_
_entity_poly.entity_id
_entity_poly.type
_entity_poly.pdbx_seq_one_letter_code
_entity_poly.pdbx_strand_id
1 'polypeptide(L)'
;MLFRAALACAATIAFVPAPTQAAPPPGMPDPAQMSGIPRPDPNLMPGTVTVRCLDGGFANPAIGVEVQLEITTAAGQQVRTATSADQGRAMFTGLDEFLGNQVVATATVAGQPLRSQAFTLGPQAGVALLLVATGGNAGTAGADPGAAPGQPPHTPPAADPHGGQGAQPVPGMPFPLAGRPRGTLIVGALDLGTADPAVGGIAGPIADIEVTLTATIPGSDQPLVEQATTDADGRAMFEGLDQRLPEGATIIVEAVLKPGEAPRRSQSFTLGESAYALILTRGEQAQQAAPHQPPPQQGRTQVPPPRVDRGLKPGQARVLVFDAHDQPVADLPVIINSSQSTGGAGNRVGRTDAQGMAIIDGVPVEDDMLAQVRVVYEGAPYSSTLFEMPADAGAVVMMRVFRPTGDRTRVRSALQIDVTPRENDIAAVSFNYAVFVDGDEAFWSPGGMTLFGPPGTRSMHIMEESKAWLLHDGETPWAQLDRPLEPGVELRLSFAVGLQHDGKLAIEWSTPFPLVEDASLVSVPEALAVTHGVGGAPEVDPHAGRDGGPIKLYELGYQPFAIGVCDLLARSGHGCPFSSWGGTDVSIEVEGLPTRNRAWPYTAWGLLGVTGLGIAITMLLRRRVGVREALLARRDALIAELVSLDERGGDTPELRKQRAQMLRTLDRVYRQLEALGPHGTNKVA
;
A
#
# COMPACT_ATOMS: atom_id res chain seq x y z
N MET A 1 -11.42 -4.57 -76.26
CA MET A 1 -11.61 -3.73 -75.07
C MET A 1 -12.09 -4.64 -73.94
N LEU A 2 -11.14 -5.15 -73.15
CA LEU A 2 -11.37 -6.13 -72.07
C LEU A 2 -11.01 -5.47 -70.75
N PHE A 3 -12.00 -5.27 -69.88
CA PHE A 3 -11.79 -4.86 -68.49
C PHE A 3 -11.36 -6.09 -67.69
N ARG A 4 -10.10 -6.09 -67.23
CA ARG A 4 -9.52 -7.10 -66.34
C ARG A 4 -9.93 -6.79 -64.89
N ALA A 5 -10.58 -7.74 -64.22
CA ALA A 5 -10.77 -7.72 -62.78
C ALA A 5 -9.62 -8.49 -62.11
N ALA A 6 -8.85 -7.79 -61.28
CA ALA A 6 -7.74 -8.33 -60.51
C ALA A 6 -8.27 -8.97 -59.21
N LEU A 7 -7.92 -10.24 -59.01
CA LEU A 7 -8.15 -10.99 -57.78
C LEU A 7 -7.02 -10.65 -56.81
N ALA A 8 -7.29 -9.86 -55.77
CA ALA A 8 -6.30 -9.51 -54.75
C ALA A 8 -6.23 -10.63 -53.70
N CYS A 9 -5.10 -11.33 -53.65
CA CYS A 9 -4.73 -12.23 -52.55
C CYS A 9 -4.50 -11.41 -51.27
N ALA A 10 -5.34 -11.60 -50.25
CA ALA A 10 -5.07 -11.11 -48.90
C ALA A 10 -4.04 -12.05 -48.23
N ALA A 11 -2.79 -11.61 -48.18
CA ALA A 11 -1.74 -12.25 -47.40
C ALA A 11 -1.85 -11.81 -45.94
N THR A 12 -2.20 -12.75 -45.06
CA THR A 12 -2.19 -12.57 -43.61
C THR A 12 -0.74 -12.52 -43.12
N ILE A 13 -0.23 -11.31 -42.87
CA ILE A 13 1.07 -11.11 -42.21
C ILE A 13 0.85 -11.28 -40.70
N ALA A 14 1.40 -12.35 -40.13
CA ALA A 14 1.50 -12.53 -38.69
C ALA A 14 2.56 -11.56 -38.14
N PHE A 15 2.11 -10.46 -37.51
CA PHE A 15 2.97 -9.59 -36.71
C PHE A 15 3.30 -10.32 -35.40
N VAL A 16 4.55 -10.75 -35.23
CA VAL A 16 5.09 -11.14 -33.93
C VAL A 16 5.51 -9.84 -33.23
N PRO A 17 4.89 -9.44 -32.10
CA PRO A 17 5.36 -8.27 -31.37
C PRO A 17 6.73 -8.57 -30.77
N ALA A 18 7.71 -7.71 -31.07
CA ALA A 18 8.98 -7.72 -30.36
C ALA A 18 8.74 -7.27 -28.90
N PRO A 19 9.39 -7.89 -27.89
CA PRO A 19 9.32 -7.41 -26.52
C PRO A 19 9.98 -6.02 -26.48
N THR A 20 9.18 -4.99 -26.29
CA THR A 20 9.65 -3.66 -25.92
C THR A 20 10.05 -3.73 -24.44
N GLN A 21 11.35 -3.72 -24.16
CA GLN A 21 11.83 -3.43 -22.80
C GLN A 21 11.43 -1.99 -22.48
N ALA A 22 10.52 -1.84 -21.53
CA ALA A 22 10.17 -0.54 -20.97
C ALA A 22 11.42 0.08 -20.33
N ALA A 23 11.73 1.32 -20.71
CA ALA A 23 12.69 2.12 -19.97
C ALA A 23 12.12 2.35 -18.55
N PRO A 24 12.96 2.34 -17.50
CA PRO A 24 12.50 2.60 -16.15
C PRO A 24 11.89 4.02 -16.06
N PRO A 25 10.81 4.21 -15.28
CA PRO A 25 10.19 5.52 -15.09
C PRO A 25 11.20 6.51 -14.48
N PRO A 26 11.23 7.77 -14.95
CA PRO A 26 12.17 8.76 -14.46
C PRO A 26 11.79 9.22 -13.05
N GLY A 27 12.69 9.07 -12.08
CA GLY A 27 12.56 9.69 -10.75
C GLY A 27 12.82 8.81 -9.53
N MET A 28 13.01 7.49 -9.68
CA MET A 28 13.35 6.65 -8.52
C MET A 28 14.85 6.79 -8.17
N PRO A 29 15.23 7.03 -6.90
CA PRO A 29 16.63 7.07 -6.48
C PRO A 29 17.36 5.78 -6.89
N ASP A 30 18.58 5.92 -7.39
CA ASP A 30 19.41 4.78 -7.77
C ASP A 30 19.60 3.85 -6.56
N PRO A 31 19.16 2.58 -6.63
CA PRO A 31 19.26 1.63 -5.53
C PRO A 31 20.69 1.45 -5.03
N ALA A 32 21.68 1.68 -5.88
CA ALA A 32 23.09 1.64 -5.51
C ALA A 32 23.45 2.68 -4.44
N GLN A 33 22.76 3.83 -4.39
CA GLN A 33 22.97 4.88 -3.38
C GLN A 33 22.44 4.47 -2.00
N MET A 34 21.56 3.47 -1.94
CA MET A 34 21.02 2.92 -0.69
C MET A 34 21.74 1.65 -0.24
N SER A 35 22.73 1.19 -1.00
CA SER A 35 23.50 -0.02 -0.71
C SER A 35 24.30 0.12 0.58
N GLY A 36 24.15 -0.84 1.48
CA GLY A 36 24.90 -0.93 2.73
C GLY A 36 24.38 -0.05 3.87
N ILE A 37 23.28 0.68 3.72
CA ILE A 37 22.74 1.55 4.78
C ILE A 37 21.69 0.80 5.61
N PRO A 38 21.91 0.60 6.92
CA PRO A 38 20.97 -0.06 7.82
C PRO A 38 19.79 0.87 8.15
N ARG A 39 18.57 0.32 8.12
CA ARG A 39 17.36 1.05 8.49
C ARG A 39 16.54 0.25 9.51
N PRO A 40 16.23 0.80 10.69
CA PRO A 40 15.24 0.20 11.58
C PRO A 40 13.90 0.05 10.86
N ASP A 41 13.27 -1.12 10.98
CA ASP A 41 11.96 -1.41 10.39
C ASP A 41 11.01 -1.88 11.51
N PRO A 42 10.00 -1.08 11.89
CA PRO A 42 9.09 -1.43 12.98
C PRO A 42 8.18 -2.62 12.65
N ASN A 43 8.09 -3.01 11.37
CA ASN A 43 7.35 -4.21 10.97
C ASN A 43 8.16 -5.51 11.15
N LEU A 44 9.47 -5.40 11.41
CA LEU A 44 10.31 -6.53 11.74
C LEU A 44 10.45 -6.65 13.25
N MET A 45 10.34 -7.88 13.77
CA MET A 45 10.55 -8.15 15.19
C MET A 45 11.97 -7.74 15.62
N PRO A 46 12.16 -7.26 16.86
CA PRO A 46 13.49 -7.13 17.46
C PRO A 46 14.29 -8.43 17.31
N GLY A 47 15.62 -8.32 17.16
CA GLY A 47 16.46 -9.49 16.91
C GLY A 47 16.30 -10.08 15.50
N THR A 48 15.64 -9.39 14.57
CA THR A 48 15.55 -9.78 13.16
C THR A 48 16.33 -8.82 12.26
N VAL A 49 17.15 -9.38 11.36
CA VAL A 49 17.80 -8.63 10.28
C VAL A 49 17.38 -9.19 8.93
N THR A 50 16.94 -8.33 8.02
CA THR A 50 16.69 -8.70 6.61
C THR A 50 17.65 -7.98 5.70
N VAL A 51 18.29 -8.73 4.79
CA VAL A 51 19.25 -8.19 3.82
C VAL A 51 18.73 -8.50 2.42
N ARG A 52 18.43 -7.46 1.63
CA ARG A 52 17.98 -7.60 0.24
C ARG A 52 19.14 -7.41 -0.73
N CYS A 53 19.50 -8.47 -1.44
CA CYS A 53 20.53 -8.49 -2.46
C CYS A 53 19.94 -8.17 -3.84
N LEU A 54 20.53 -7.21 -4.56
CA LEU A 54 20.07 -6.77 -5.89
C LEU A 54 21.23 -6.74 -6.89
N ASP A 55 20.98 -7.16 -8.11
CA ASP A 55 21.91 -7.03 -9.24
C ASP A 55 21.53 -5.80 -10.08
N GLY A 56 22.11 -4.66 -9.74
CA GLY A 56 21.86 -3.36 -10.36
C GLY A 56 20.64 -2.61 -9.81
N GLY A 57 19.43 -3.22 -9.84
CA GLY A 57 18.19 -2.50 -9.56
C GLY A 57 17.09 -3.30 -8.86
N PHE A 58 16.05 -2.62 -8.36
CA PHE A 58 14.93 -3.25 -7.64
C PHE A 58 14.17 -4.32 -8.44
N ALA A 59 14.22 -4.24 -9.77
CA ALA A 59 13.63 -5.22 -10.68
C ALA A 59 14.45 -6.53 -10.81
N ASN A 60 15.70 -6.53 -10.33
CA ASN A 60 16.64 -7.64 -10.47
C ASN A 60 17.07 -8.17 -9.09
N PRO A 61 16.18 -8.90 -8.38
CA PRO A 61 16.55 -9.53 -7.13
C PRO A 61 17.61 -10.61 -7.35
N ALA A 62 18.70 -10.57 -6.57
CA ALA A 62 19.71 -11.60 -6.60
C ALA A 62 19.30 -12.74 -5.66
N ILE A 63 18.83 -13.85 -6.22
CA ILE A 63 18.38 -15.05 -5.50
C ILE A 63 19.54 -16.05 -5.40
N GLY A 64 19.63 -16.80 -4.30
CA GLY A 64 20.68 -17.78 -4.07
C GLY A 64 22.03 -17.21 -3.61
N VAL A 65 22.11 -15.91 -3.30
CA VAL A 65 23.30 -15.27 -2.75
C VAL A 65 23.43 -15.62 -1.26
N GLU A 66 24.58 -16.17 -0.87
CA GLU A 66 24.92 -16.32 0.54
C GLU A 66 25.27 -14.95 1.13
N VAL A 67 24.55 -14.59 2.19
CA VAL A 67 24.79 -13.40 3.01
C VAL A 67 25.38 -13.86 4.33
N GLN A 68 26.46 -13.22 4.75
CA GLN A 68 27.09 -13.43 6.05
C GLN A 68 26.83 -12.22 6.94
N LEU A 69 26.52 -12.47 8.20
CA LEU A 69 26.26 -11.48 9.23
C LEU A 69 27.30 -11.64 10.32
N GLU A 70 28.26 -10.72 10.36
CA GLU A 70 29.34 -10.68 11.34
C GLU A 70 28.90 -9.88 12.56
N ILE A 71 28.82 -10.53 13.72
CA ILE A 71 28.38 -9.96 14.99
C ILE A 71 29.58 -9.85 15.92
N THR A 72 29.91 -8.64 16.35
CA THR A 72 31.01 -8.38 17.29
C THR A 72 30.47 -8.33 18.71
N THR A 73 30.78 -9.36 19.50
CA THR A 73 30.37 -9.48 20.90
C THR A 73 31.55 -9.27 21.85
N ALA A 74 31.28 -9.06 23.14
CA ALA A 74 32.33 -9.02 24.17
C ALA A 74 33.14 -10.34 24.26
N ALA A 75 32.57 -11.46 23.81
CA ALA A 75 33.21 -12.78 23.79
C ALA A 75 34.00 -13.06 22.47
N GLY A 76 33.97 -12.14 21.51
CA GLY A 76 34.59 -12.29 20.19
C GLY A 76 33.61 -12.13 19.03
N GLN A 77 34.09 -12.39 17.81
CA GLN A 77 33.31 -12.28 16.58
C GLN A 77 32.55 -13.58 16.29
N GLN A 78 31.25 -13.48 16.00
CA GLN A 78 30.43 -14.59 15.51
C GLN A 78 29.95 -14.30 14.09
N VAL A 79 29.79 -15.35 13.28
CA VAL A 79 29.27 -15.24 11.91
C VAL A 79 28.00 -16.07 11.81
N ARG A 80 26.92 -15.47 11.31
CA ARG A 80 25.69 -16.17 10.90
C ARG A 80 25.59 -16.11 9.38
N THR A 81 25.06 -17.14 8.75
CA THR A 81 24.88 -17.17 7.29
C THR A 81 23.42 -17.46 6.94
N ALA A 82 22.93 -16.80 5.89
CA ALA A 82 21.60 -17.04 5.33
C ALA A 82 21.65 -16.83 3.81
N THR A 83 20.86 -17.60 3.07
CA THR A 83 20.79 -17.48 1.61
C THR A 83 19.61 -16.60 1.22
N SER A 84 19.82 -15.67 0.28
CA SER A 84 18.76 -14.83 -0.24
C SER A 84 17.73 -15.66 -1.04
N ALA A 85 16.46 -15.62 -0.66
CA ALA A 85 15.38 -16.34 -1.31
C ALA A 85 14.44 -15.36 -2.05
N ASP A 86 13.15 -15.37 -1.72
CA ASP A 86 12.12 -14.57 -2.39
C ASP A 86 12.46 -13.07 -2.42
N GLN A 87 12.33 -12.47 -3.61
CA GLN A 87 12.70 -11.08 -3.90
C GLN A 87 14.15 -10.70 -3.53
N GLY A 88 15.05 -11.69 -3.44
CA GLY A 88 16.47 -11.49 -3.13
C GLY A 88 16.74 -11.22 -1.66
N ARG A 89 15.86 -11.64 -0.74
CA ARG A 89 16.00 -11.37 0.70
C ARG A 89 16.59 -12.54 1.46
N ALA A 90 17.64 -12.30 2.24
CA ALA A 90 18.13 -13.20 3.28
C ALA A 90 17.63 -12.72 4.64
N MET A 91 17.14 -13.63 5.47
CA MET A 91 16.56 -13.29 6.78
C MET A 91 17.33 -14.00 7.89
N PHE A 92 17.67 -13.23 8.93
CA PHE A 92 18.31 -13.71 10.15
C PHE A 92 17.36 -13.44 11.32
N THR A 93 16.90 -14.50 11.97
CA THR A 93 16.01 -14.44 13.15
C THR A 93 16.71 -14.99 14.39
N GLY A 94 16.15 -14.75 15.58
CA GLY A 94 16.69 -15.26 16.84
C GLY A 94 18.00 -14.60 17.26
N LEU A 95 18.21 -13.32 16.89
CA LEU A 95 19.39 -12.55 17.28
C LEU A 95 19.22 -11.82 18.63
N ASP A 96 18.23 -12.22 19.44
CA ASP A 96 17.90 -11.59 20.73
C ASP A 96 19.07 -11.60 21.71
N GLU A 97 19.90 -12.65 21.69
CA GLU A 97 21.12 -12.76 22.51
C GLU A 97 22.21 -11.76 22.09
N PHE A 98 22.09 -11.16 20.90
CA PHE A 98 23.05 -10.21 20.34
C PHE A 98 22.58 -8.77 20.38
N LEU A 99 21.44 -8.46 21.02
CA LEU A 99 20.98 -7.08 21.19
C LEU A 99 22.06 -6.21 21.88
N GLY A 100 22.25 -5.00 21.36
CA GLY A 100 23.29 -4.07 21.78
C GLY A 100 24.67 -4.29 21.16
N ASN A 101 24.89 -5.38 20.41
CA ASN A 101 26.17 -5.66 19.74
C ASN A 101 26.23 -5.05 18.33
N GLN A 102 27.46 -4.85 17.85
CA GLN A 102 27.76 -4.33 16.51
C GLN A 102 27.68 -5.44 15.45
N VAL A 103 27.09 -5.13 14.31
CA VAL A 103 26.82 -6.06 13.22
C VAL A 103 27.24 -5.48 11.88
N VAL A 104 27.81 -6.32 11.02
CA VAL A 104 28.12 -6.03 9.61
C VAL A 104 27.57 -7.15 8.73
N ALA A 105 26.86 -6.81 7.67
CA ALA A 105 26.42 -7.75 6.64
C ALA A 105 27.39 -7.73 5.44
N THR A 106 27.75 -8.89 4.93
CA THR A 106 28.57 -9.06 3.73
C THR A 106 27.93 -10.07 2.77
N ALA A 107 28.07 -9.85 1.46
CA ALA A 107 27.59 -10.76 0.43
C ALA A 107 28.38 -10.58 -0.87
N THR A 108 28.43 -11.60 -1.72
CA THR A 108 28.96 -11.45 -3.09
C THR A 108 27.81 -11.52 -4.08
N VAL A 109 27.44 -10.38 -4.68
CA VAL A 109 26.35 -10.28 -5.65
C VAL A 109 26.94 -10.00 -7.03
N ALA A 110 26.56 -10.81 -8.03
CA ALA A 110 27.11 -10.71 -9.40
C ALA A 110 28.65 -10.67 -9.48
N GLY A 111 29.34 -11.36 -8.56
CA GLY A 111 30.80 -11.39 -8.46
C GLY A 111 31.44 -10.17 -7.79
N GLN A 112 30.64 -9.19 -7.33
CA GLN A 112 31.10 -8.04 -6.57
C GLN A 112 30.93 -8.29 -5.06
N PRO A 113 32.00 -8.19 -4.25
CA PRO A 113 31.87 -8.23 -2.79
C PRO A 113 31.26 -6.93 -2.29
N LEU A 114 30.19 -7.05 -1.51
CA LEU A 114 29.43 -5.95 -0.93
C LEU A 114 29.45 -6.06 0.60
N ARG A 115 29.49 -4.91 1.26
CA ARG A 115 29.57 -4.78 2.71
C ARG A 115 28.69 -3.65 3.20
N SER A 116 27.96 -3.87 4.29
CA SER A 116 27.18 -2.83 4.94
C SER A 116 28.04 -1.91 5.80
N GLN A 117 27.49 -0.76 6.16
CA GLN A 117 27.91 -0.01 7.33
C GLN A 117 27.70 -0.86 8.59
N ALA A 118 28.48 -0.57 9.63
CA ALA A 118 28.32 -1.25 10.90
C ALA A 118 27.14 -0.64 11.68
N PHE A 119 26.32 -1.47 12.31
CA PHE A 119 25.13 -1.03 13.05
C PHE A 119 24.92 -1.84 14.32
N THR A 120 24.15 -1.27 15.25
CA THR A 120 23.82 -1.93 16.51
C THR A 120 22.43 -2.56 16.44
N LEU A 121 22.29 -3.79 16.92
CA LEU A 121 20.98 -4.43 17.06
C LEU A 121 20.21 -3.79 18.22
N GLY A 122 19.10 -3.10 17.91
CA GLY A 122 18.26 -2.45 18.90
C GLY A 122 17.14 -3.38 19.43
N PRO A 123 16.67 -3.18 20.68
CA PRO A 123 15.59 -3.98 21.26
C PRO A 123 14.19 -3.58 20.79
N GLN A 124 14.06 -2.50 20.00
CA GLN A 124 12.76 -1.91 19.65
C GLN A 124 12.23 -2.34 18.27
N ALA A 125 13.10 -2.63 17.32
CA ALA A 125 12.73 -2.98 15.95
C ALA A 125 13.83 -3.82 15.28
N GLY A 126 13.44 -4.63 14.30
CA GLY A 126 14.40 -5.29 13.41
C GLY A 126 15.08 -4.30 12.45
N VAL A 127 16.07 -4.78 11.70
CA VAL A 127 16.83 -3.95 10.75
C VAL A 127 16.67 -4.49 9.33
N ALA A 128 16.35 -3.60 8.39
CA ALA A 128 16.33 -3.87 6.96
C ALA A 128 17.53 -3.22 6.27
N LEU A 129 18.19 -3.97 5.38
CA LEU A 129 19.38 -3.54 4.65
C LEU A 129 19.28 -3.93 3.17
N LEU A 130 19.93 -3.16 2.28
CA LEU A 130 20.10 -3.50 0.88
C LEU A 130 21.58 -3.69 0.55
N LEU A 131 21.92 -4.67 -0.28
CA LEU A 131 23.25 -4.84 -0.88
C LEU A 131 23.07 -4.92 -2.39
N VAL A 132 23.47 -3.87 -3.10
CA VAL A 132 23.28 -3.72 -4.54
C VAL A 132 24.63 -3.80 -5.26
N ALA A 133 24.77 -4.74 -6.20
CA ALA A 133 25.89 -4.78 -7.11
C ALA A 133 25.69 -3.76 -8.23
N THR A 134 26.69 -2.94 -8.50
CA THR A 134 26.68 -2.02 -9.64
C THR A 134 27.42 -2.72 -10.76
N GLY A 135 26.71 -3.19 -11.79
CA GLY A 135 27.28 -3.94 -12.91
C GLY A 135 28.60 -3.35 -13.40
N GLY A 136 29.67 -4.14 -13.31
CA GLY A 136 31.03 -3.69 -13.60
C GLY A 136 31.24 -3.43 -15.09
N ASN A 137 31.38 -2.15 -15.46
CA ASN A 137 32.53 -1.76 -16.26
C ASN A 137 33.70 -1.58 -15.28
N ALA A 138 34.58 -2.58 -15.25
CA ALA A 138 35.74 -2.60 -14.37
C ALA A 138 36.68 -1.43 -14.68
N GLY A 139 36.82 -0.54 -13.70
CA GLY A 139 37.92 0.41 -13.58
C GLY A 139 38.34 0.45 -12.11
N THR A 140 39.40 -0.27 -11.79
CA THR A 140 40.05 -0.39 -10.48
C THR A 140 40.29 0.94 -9.75
N ALA A 141 40.03 1.01 -8.44
CA ALA A 141 40.96 1.56 -7.45
C ALA A 141 40.42 1.43 -6.01
N GLY A 142 41.12 0.63 -5.19
CA GLY A 142 41.31 0.95 -3.78
C GLY A 142 42.52 1.89 -3.63
N ALA A 143 42.49 2.75 -2.62
CA ALA A 143 43.55 3.68 -2.21
C ALA A 143 44.89 2.95 -1.92
N ASP A 144 46.09 3.55 -1.96
CA ASP A 144 46.54 4.72 -1.18
C ASP A 144 47.95 5.25 -1.68
N PRO A 145 48.73 6.11 -0.98
CA PRO A 145 48.98 7.53 -1.31
C PRO A 145 50.43 7.88 -1.77
N GLY A 146 50.62 9.01 -2.45
CA GLY A 146 51.94 9.68 -2.53
C GLY A 146 52.31 10.43 -3.82
N ALA A 147 52.59 11.74 -3.66
CA ALA A 147 53.51 12.59 -4.43
C ALA A 147 53.23 12.97 -5.92
N ALA A 148 52.69 14.19 -6.09
CA ALA A 148 52.98 15.33 -7.00
C ALA A 148 53.90 15.19 -8.26
N PRO A 149 53.98 16.18 -9.21
CA PRO A 149 53.19 17.41 -9.44
C PRO A 149 52.74 17.68 -10.92
N GLY A 150 51.76 18.58 -11.09
CA GLY A 150 51.75 19.56 -12.21
C GLY A 150 50.82 19.31 -13.41
N GLN A 151 49.73 20.10 -13.52
CA GLN A 151 49.38 21.10 -14.56
C GLN A 151 47.87 21.50 -14.38
N PRO A 152 47.33 22.63 -14.92
CA PRO A 152 46.55 23.63 -14.19
C PRO A 152 45.04 23.54 -14.46
N PRO A 153 44.22 24.34 -13.75
CA PRO A 153 42.80 24.04 -13.54
C PRO A 153 41.90 24.55 -14.68
N HIS A 154 40.97 23.71 -15.11
CA HIS A 154 39.71 24.18 -15.67
C HIS A 154 38.73 24.35 -14.51
N THR A 155 38.40 25.60 -14.21
CA THR A 155 37.36 26.02 -13.27
C THR A 155 35.97 25.70 -13.83
N PRO A 156 35.15 24.87 -13.16
CA PRO A 156 33.70 24.88 -13.31
C PRO A 156 33.10 26.02 -12.46
N PRO A 157 31.97 26.60 -12.88
CA PRO A 157 31.34 27.72 -12.18
C PRO A 157 30.81 27.31 -10.80
N ALA A 158 30.70 28.32 -9.94
CA ALA A 158 30.34 28.22 -8.53
C ALA A 158 29.07 27.39 -8.28
N ALA A 159 29.16 26.52 -7.27
CA ALA A 159 28.03 25.79 -6.72
C ALA A 159 27.03 26.75 -6.06
N ASP A 160 25.75 26.57 -6.39
CA ASP A 160 24.62 27.14 -5.66
C ASP A 160 24.64 26.67 -4.19
N PRO A 161 24.31 27.54 -3.21
CA PRO A 161 24.44 27.24 -1.78
C PRO A 161 23.26 26.48 -1.15
N HIS A 162 22.36 25.85 -1.92
CA HIS A 162 21.25 25.08 -1.35
C HIS A 162 21.64 23.61 -1.14
N GLY A 163 22.28 23.36 0.00
CA GLY A 163 22.63 22.02 0.46
C GLY A 163 21.41 21.16 0.77
N GLY A 164 21.55 19.86 0.49
CA GLY A 164 20.89 18.74 1.16
C GLY A 164 19.36 18.77 1.24
N GLN A 165 18.71 17.96 0.39
CA GLN A 165 17.29 17.60 0.52
C GLN A 165 17.05 16.81 1.82
N GLY A 166 16.97 17.53 2.94
CA GLY A 166 16.32 17.09 4.18
C GLY A 166 14.82 17.38 4.11
N ALA A 167 14.04 16.75 4.99
CA ALA A 167 12.59 16.89 5.10
C ALA A 167 12.12 18.34 4.86
N GLN A 168 11.05 18.51 4.08
CA GLN A 168 10.45 19.83 3.88
C GLN A 168 10.11 20.44 5.25
N PRO A 169 10.56 21.68 5.53
CA PRO A 169 10.41 22.28 6.84
C PRO A 169 8.95 22.62 7.11
N VAL A 170 8.35 21.97 8.11
CA VAL A 170 6.99 22.26 8.58
C VAL A 170 7.06 23.40 9.62
N PRO A 171 6.19 24.42 9.54
CA PRO A 171 6.16 25.50 10.53
C PRO A 171 6.03 24.98 11.96
N GLY A 172 6.90 25.47 12.85
CA GLY A 172 6.96 25.10 14.26
C GLY A 172 7.64 23.75 14.56
N MET A 173 8.05 22.97 13.54
CA MET A 173 8.75 21.71 13.72
C MET A 173 10.27 21.90 13.53
N PRO A 174 11.11 21.48 14.50
CA PRO A 174 12.55 21.56 14.37
C PRO A 174 13.09 20.44 13.49
N PHE A 175 14.09 20.74 12.66
CA PHE A 175 14.76 19.78 11.79
C PHE A 175 16.29 19.91 11.88
N PRO A 176 17.05 18.82 11.72
CA PRO A 176 18.50 18.85 11.82
C PRO A 176 19.12 19.59 10.62
N LEU A 177 20.16 20.36 10.89
CA LEU A 177 20.88 21.16 9.91
C LEU A 177 22.32 20.65 9.79
N ALA A 178 22.61 19.93 8.70
CA ALA A 178 23.95 19.43 8.42
C ALA A 178 24.92 20.57 8.07
N GLY A 179 26.19 20.44 8.47
CA GLY A 179 27.23 21.41 8.14
C GLY A 179 27.33 22.63 9.07
N ARG A 180 26.56 22.67 10.17
CA ARG A 180 26.69 23.67 11.24
C ARG A 180 27.18 23.03 12.55
N PRO A 181 27.85 23.79 13.44
CA PRO A 181 28.31 23.28 14.72
C PRO A 181 27.15 22.77 15.59
N ARG A 182 27.38 21.66 16.33
CA ARG A 182 26.44 21.18 17.35
C ARG A 182 26.12 22.30 18.34
N GLY A 183 24.88 22.33 18.85
CA GLY A 183 24.41 23.37 19.76
C GLY A 183 24.04 24.70 19.09
N THR A 184 24.00 24.74 17.76
CA THR A 184 23.44 25.86 17.00
C THR A 184 21.95 25.62 16.74
N LEU A 185 21.11 26.60 17.08
CA LEU A 185 19.70 26.66 16.69
C LEU A 185 19.43 27.92 15.86
N ILE A 186 18.87 27.74 14.66
CA ILE A 186 18.44 28.85 13.79
C ILE A 186 16.92 28.88 13.74
N VAL A 187 16.34 30.04 14.02
CA VAL A 187 14.89 30.27 13.98
C VAL A 187 14.58 31.24 12.85
N GLY A 188 13.86 30.79 11.84
CA GLY A 188 13.37 31.65 10.76
C GLY A 188 11.96 32.18 11.06
N ALA A 189 11.73 33.48 10.88
CA ALA A 189 10.41 34.11 10.92
C ALA A 189 9.99 34.51 9.50
N LEU A 190 8.88 33.97 9.00
CA LEU A 190 8.41 34.20 7.63
C LEU A 190 6.96 34.67 7.60
N ASP A 191 6.60 35.51 6.64
CA ASP A 191 5.24 35.89 6.31
C ASP A 191 4.78 35.22 5.02
N LEU A 192 3.77 34.36 5.15
CA LEU A 192 3.12 33.66 4.05
C LEU A 192 1.98 34.50 3.45
N GLY A 193 1.49 35.52 4.16
CA GLY A 193 0.32 36.30 3.76
C GLY A 193 0.58 37.38 2.71
N THR A 194 1.83 37.75 2.45
CA THR A 194 2.20 38.83 1.51
C THR A 194 2.71 38.33 0.17
N ALA A 195 2.57 37.04 -0.13
CA ALA A 195 3.07 36.47 -1.37
C ALA A 195 2.31 37.05 -2.58
N ASP A 196 2.99 37.84 -3.41
CA ASP A 196 2.46 38.31 -4.70
C ASP A 196 2.32 37.10 -5.64
N PRO A 197 1.10 36.72 -6.05
CA PRO A 197 0.89 35.54 -6.91
C PRO A 197 1.56 35.67 -8.29
N ALA A 198 1.99 36.86 -8.71
CA ALA A 198 2.71 37.06 -9.96
C ALA A 198 4.19 36.64 -9.91
N VAL A 199 4.78 36.50 -8.71
CA VAL A 199 6.20 36.16 -8.51
C VAL A 199 6.32 34.90 -7.65
N GLY A 200 5.63 33.83 -8.04
CA GLY A 200 5.88 32.49 -7.52
C GLY A 200 6.00 32.38 -6.00
N GLY A 201 5.08 32.98 -5.23
CA GLY A 201 4.71 32.48 -3.90
C GLY A 201 5.77 32.39 -2.80
N ILE A 202 6.91 33.10 -2.86
CA ILE A 202 7.94 32.96 -1.83
C ILE A 202 7.55 33.74 -0.57
N ALA A 203 7.48 33.05 0.58
CA ALA A 203 7.28 33.64 1.89
C ALA A 203 8.31 34.75 2.18
N GLY A 204 7.87 35.94 2.59
CA GLY A 204 8.77 37.07 2.88
C GLY A 204 9.39 36.95 4.29
N PRO A 205 10.69 37.16 4.49
CA PRO A 205 11.28 37.16 5.82
C PRO A 205 10.74 38.30 6.70
N ILE A 206 10.61 38.06 8.00
CA ILE A 206 10.20 39.08 8.99
C ILE A 206 11.39 39.42 9.89
N ALA A 207 11.99 40.59 9.66
CA ALA A 207 13.07 41.13 10.46
C ALA A 207 12.58 41.79 11.76
N ASP A 208 13.50 42.03 12.69
CA ASP A 208 13.28 42.75 13.95
C ASP A 208 12.23 42.11 14.88
N ILE A 209 12.04 40.79 14.80
CA ILE A 209 11.16 40.02 15.68
C ILE A 209 11.99 39.43 16.83
N GLU A 210 11.57 39.71 18.06
CA GLU A 210 12.11 39.05 19.24
C GLU A 210 11.62 37.60 19.32
N VAL A 211 12.58 36.68 19.32
CA VAL A 211 12.40 35.24 19.47
C VAL A 211 12.88 34.85 20.86
N THR A 212 11.99 34.25 21.64
CA THR A 212 12.30 33.74 22.99
C THR A 212 12.44 32.22 22.96
N LEU A 213 13.58 31.72 23.41
CA LEU A 213 13.86 30.31 23.65
C LEU A 213 13.68 30.03 25.14
N THR A 214 12.84 29.06 25.48
CA THR A 214 12.68 28.54 26.84
C THR A 214 13.11 27.08 26.88
N ALA A 215 14.09 26.75 27.72
CA ALA A 215 14.58 25.40 27.92
C ALA A 215 14.31 24.92 29.36
N THR A 216 13.56 23.83 29.48
CA THR A 216 13.28 23.15 30.74
C THR A 216 14.36 22.10 30.99
N ILE A 217 15.11 22.26 32.08
CA ILE A 217 16.23 21.40 32.44
C ILE A 217 15.75 20.34 33.45
N PRO A 218 15.96 19.03 33.19
CA PRO A 218 15.60 17.98 34.14
C PRO A 218 16.26 18.20 35.52
N GLY A 219 15.45 18.25 36.57
CA GLY A 219 15.91 18.47 37.94
C GLY A 219 16.19 19.93 38.32
N SER A 220 15.86 20.89 37.45
CA SER A 220 15.85 22.32 37.77
C SER A 220 14.42 22.85 37.87
N ASP A 221 14.14 23.64 38.91
CA ASP A 221 12.85 24.33 39.08
C ASP A 221 12.77 25.64 38.28
N GLN A 222 13.89 26.09 37.69
CA GLN A 222 13.94 27.30 36.88
C GLN A 222 14.30 26.97 35.43
N PRO A 223 13.48 27.40 34.44
CA PRO A 223 13.83 27.25 33.04
C PRO A 223 14.92 28.24 32.63
N LEU A 224 15.76 27.84 31.68
CA LEU A 224 16.66 28.77 31.00
C LEU A 224 15.87 29.53 29.94
N VAL A 225 15.93 30.86 29.95
CA VAL A 225 15.26 31.71 28.96
C VAL A 225 16.29 32.55 28.25
N GLU A 226 16.29 32.50 26.92
CA GLU A 226 17.16 33.29 26.05
C GLU A 226 16.35 34.02 24.99
N GLN A 227 16.86 35.16 24.55
CA GLN A 227 16.20 35.97 23.54
C GLN A 227 17.18 36.34 22.43
N ALA A 228 16.70 36.31 21.18
CA ALA A 228 17.43 36.74 20.01
C ALA A 228 16.47 37.46 19.06
N THR A 229 16.95 38.48 18.36
CA THR A 229 16.14 39.24 17.38
C THR A 229 16.44 38.73 15.97
N THR A 230 15.41 38.62 15.12
CA THR A 230 15.60 38.22 13.72
C THR A 230 16.31 39.30 12.90
N ASP A 231 17.25 38.88 12.05
CA ASP A 231 17.98 39.75 11.12
C ASP A 231 17.14 40.10 9.87
N ALA A 232 17.77 40.80 8.90
CA ALA A 232 17.13 41.19 7.65
C ALA A 232 16.63 40.01 6.79
N ASP A 233 17.18 38.80 7.00
CA ASP A 233 16.74 37.56 6.35
C ASP A 233 15.70 36.82 7.20
N GLY A 234 15.21 37.44 8.27
CA GLY A 234 14.23 36.88 9.18
C GLY A 234 14.80 35.79 10.09
N ARG A 235 16.11 35.76 10.36
CA ARG A 235 16.77 34.69 11.13
C ARG A 235 17.22 35.16 12.50
N ALA A 236 16.88 34.42 13.53
CA ALA A 236 17.45 34.55 14.87
C ALA A 236 18.32 33.31 15.16
N MET A 237 19.48 33.49 15.78
CA MET A 237 20.44 32.40 16.01
C MET A 237 20.82 32.30 17.49
N PHE A 238 20.81 31.07 18.01
CA PHE A 238 21.28 30.70 19.34
C PHE A 238 22.46 29.75 19.19
N GLU A 239 23.62 30.09 19.75
CA GLU A 239 24.85 29.30 19.62
C GLU A 239 25.29 28.72 20.97
N GLY A 240 26.08 27.64 20.94
CA GLY A 240 26.63 27.02 22.15
C GLY A 240 25.57 26.50 23.12
N LEU A 241 24.41 26.10 22.62
CA LEU A 241 23.35 25.53 23.47
C LEU A 241 23.76 24.17 24.06
N ASP A 242 24.58 23.40 23.35
CA ASP A 242 25.15 22.13 23.80
C ASP A 242 26.07 22.25 25.02
N GLN A 243 26.68 23.42 25.22
CA GLN A 243 27.52 23.72 26.38
C GLN A 243 26.72 24.19 27.59
N ARG A 244 25.50 24.69 27.36
CA ARG A 244 24.67 25.37 28.36
C ARG A 244 23.46 24.55 28.79
N LEU A 245 23.00 23.64 27.94
CA LEU A 245 21.87 22.76 28.19
C LEU A 245 22.36 21.32 28.38
N PRO A 246 22.01 20.65 29.49
CA PRO A 246 22.34 19.24 29.65
C PRO A 246 21.51 18.36 28.70
N GLU A 247 21.98 17.14 28.46
CA GLU A 247 21.23 16.14 27.69
C GLU A 247 19.86 15.89 28.32
N GLY A 248 18.82 15.86 27.48
CA GLY A 248 17.42 15.73 27.92
C GLY A 248 16.72 17.06 28.26
N ALA A 249 17.40 18.21 28.17
CA ALA A 249 16.74 19.51 28.25
C ALA A 249 15.72 19.69 27.11
N THR A 250 14.50 20.09 27.48
CA THR A 250 13.39 20.28 26.54
C THR A 250 13.29 21.75 26.15
N ILE A 251 13.41 22.05 24.86
CA ILE A 251 13.45 23.39 24.29
C ILE A 251 12.12 23.70 23.61
N ILE A 252 11.66 24.93 23.80
CA ILE A 252 10.51 25.53 23.15
C ILE A 252 10.91 26.92 22.69
N VAL A 253 10.57 27.27 21.45
CA VAL A 253 10.81 28.60 20.90
C VAL A 253 9.48 29.29 20.63
N GLU A 254 9.37 30.56 20.99
CA GLU A 254 8.20 31.38 20.72
C GLU A 254 8.55 32.78 20.21
N ALA A 255 7.70 33.35 19.37
CA ALA A 255 7.87 34.70 18.86
C ALA A 255 6.52 35.35 18.52
N VAL A 256 6.39 36.65 18.79
CA VAL A 256 5.21 37.44 18.38
C VAL A 256 5.49 38.01 16.99
N LEU A 257 4.98 37.36 15.94
CA LEU A 257 5.27 37.71 14.54
C LEU A 257 4.52 38.95 14.03
N LYS A 258 3.56 39.46 14.82
CA LYS A 258 2.82 40.68 14.55
C LYS A 258 2.38 41.33 15.87
N PRO A 259 2.56 42.65 16.04
CA PRO A 259 2.12 43.34 17.25
C PRO A 259 0.62 43.13 17.51
N GLY A 260 0.29 42.66 18.72
CA GLY A 260 -1.09 42.41 19.16
C GLY A 260 -1.63 41.00 18.89
N GLU A 261 -0.88 40.12 18.24
CA GLU A 261 -1.23 38.69 18.09
C GLU A 261 -0.60 37.83 19.18
N ALA A 262 -1.16 36.64 19.41
CA ALA A 262 -0.57 35.65 20.32
C ALA A 262 0.78 35.14 19.77
N PRO A 263 1.75 34.80 20.63
CA PRO A 263 3.03 34.28 20.18
C PRO A 263 2.85 32.95 19.44
N ARG A 264 3.57 32.79 18.33
CA ARG A 264 3.71 31.51 17.63
C ARG A 264 4.74 30.68 18.36
N ARG A 265 4.44 29.40 18.60
CA ARG A 265 5.25 28.50 19.42
C ARG A 265 5.66 27.26 18.63
N SER A 266 6.89 26.81 18.79
CA SER A 266 7.38 25.54 18.24
C SER A 266 6.82 24.34 19.01
N GLN A 267 6.94 23.16 18.43
CA GLN A 267 6.88 21.90 19.20
C GLN A 267 8.05 21.85 20.19
N SER A 268 7.89 21.11 21.28
CA SER A 268 8.97 20.84 22.23
C SER A 268 9.96 19.82 21.65
N PHE A 269 11.25 20.07 21.79
CA PHE A 269 12.28 19.15 21.29
C PHE A 269 13.53 19.15 22.17
N THR A 270 14.40 18.16 21.98
CA THR A 270 15.71 18.07 22.64
C THR A 270 16.82 18.24 21.59
N LEU A 271 17.98 18.75 22.02
CA LEU A 271 19.14 18.85 21.13
C LEU A 271 19.75 17.46 20.91
N GLY A 272 19.83 17.04 19.65
CA GLY A 272 20.60 15.88 19.22
C GLY A 272 22.08 16.18 18.95
N GLU A 273 22.69 15.33 18.13
CA GLU A 273 24.12 15.39 17.78
C GLU A 273 24.45 16.45 16.71
N SER A 274 23.44 17.10 16.13
CA SER A 274 23.58 18.09 15.05
C SER A 274 23.02 19.47 15.44
N ALA A 275 23.28 20.48 14.61
CA ALA A 275 22.57 21.75 14.69
C ALA A 275 21.10 21.59 14.30
N TYR A 276 20.25 22.52 14.71
CA TYR A 276 18.82 22.51 14.38
C TYR A 276 18.41 23.82 13.71
N ALA A 277 17.36 23.73 12.89
CA ALA A 277 16.63 24.88 12.40
C ALA A 277 15.13 24.67 12.61
N LEU A 278 14.38 25.76 12.78
CA LEU A 278 12.91 25.75 12.79
C LEU A 278 12.38 27.04 12.16
N ILE A 279 11.15 27.01 11.66
CA ILE A 279 10.51 28.15 11.00
C ILE A 279 9.20 28.50 11.73
N LEU A 280 8.98 29.76 12.06
CA LEU A 280 7.73 30.31 12.56
C LEU A 280 7.09 31.17 11.46
N THR A 281 5.82 30.93 11.13
CA THR A 281 5.15 31.60 10.00
C THR A 281 3.96 32.47 10.42
N ARG A 282 3.72 33.55 9.67
CA ARG A 282 2.55 34.43 9.72
C ARG A 282 1.64 34.15 8.51
N GLY A 283 0.32 34.06 8.70
CA GLY A 283 -0.68 33.80 7.64
C GLY A 283 -1.50 32.52 7.86
N GLU A 284 -2.72 32.47 7.30
CA GLU A 284 -3.62 31.30 7.32
C GLU A 284 -3.14 30.23 6.32
N GLN A 285 -2.00 29.61 6.58
CA GLN A 285 -2.04 28.15 6.47
C GLN A 285 -2.69 27.71 7.76
N ALA A 286 -3.76 26.90 7.65
CA ALA A 286 -4.32 26.20 8.77
C ALA A 286 -3.14 25.79 9.65
N GLN A 287 -3.08 26.33 10.86
CA GLN A 287 -2.54 25.52 11.92
C GLN A 287 -3.29 24.22 11.74
N GLN A 288 -2.60 23.20 11.20
CA GLN A 288 -2.71 21.88 11.76
C GLN A 288 -2.51 22.16 13.23
N ALA A 289 -3.61 22.47 13.91
CA ALA A 289 -3.73 22.43 15.33
C ALA A 289 -3.16 21.04 15.58
N ALA A 290 -1.95 21.01 16.16
CA ALA A 290 -1.26 19.77 16.47
C ALA A 290 -2.36 18.81 16.88
N PRO A 291 -2.60 17.71 16.13
CA PRO A 291 -3.80 16.90 16.29
C PRO A 291 -3.92 16.71 17.78
N HIS A 292 -4.95 17.32 18.41
CA HIS A 292 -4.96 17.59 19.85
C HIS A 292 -4.45 16.33 20.50
N GLN A 293 -3.15 16.29 20.85
CA GLN A 293 -2.62 15.10 21.46
C GLN A 293 -3.34 15.20 22.79
N PRO A 294 -4.22 14.22 23.09
CA PRO A 294 -4.83 14.19 24.41
C PRO A 294 -3.65 14.37 25.37
N PRO A 295 -3.77 15.24 26.39
CA PRO A 295 -2.69 15.45 27.35
C PRO A 295 -2.12 14.08 27.68
N PRO A 296 -0.79 13.84 27.60
CA PRO A 296 -0.22 12.51 27.67
C PRO A 296 -0.87 11.80 28.85
N GLN A 297 -1.78 10.86 28.55
CA GLN A 297 -2.41 10.07 29.58
C GLN A 297 -1.23 9.41 30.27
N GLN A 298 -1.07 9.69 31.56
CA GLN A 298 0.01 9.17 32.38
C GLN A 298 0.20 7.68 32.02
N GLY A 299 1.39 7.37 31.51
CA GLY A 299 1.62 6.24 30.61
C GLY A 299 1.02 4.95 31.13
N ARG A 300 -0.08 4.51 30.53
CA ARG A 300 -0.60 3.16 30.72
C ARG A 300 0.52 2.18 30.39
N THR A 301 0.70 1.18 31.22
CA THR A 301 1.73 0.16 30.98
C THR A 301 1.49 -0.50 29.62
N GLN A 302 2.45 -0.43 28.70
CA GLN A 302 2.30 -1.11 27.41
C GLN A 302 2.18 -2.62 27.65
N VAL A 303 1.21 -3.24 26.98
CA VAL A 303 0.99 -4.68 27.10
C VAL A 303 2.00 -5.39 26.19
N PRO A 304 2.97 -6.14 26.74
CA PRO A 304 3.89 -6.89 25.91
C PRO A 304 3.14 -8.02 25.17
N PRO A 305 3.60 -8.41 23.97
CA PRO A 305 3.03 -9.55 23.26
C PRO A 305 3.18 -10.85 24.09
N PRO A 306 2.42 -11.91 23.74
CA PRO A 306 2.66 -13.25 24.24
C PRO A 306 4.13 -13.64 24.15
N ARG A 307 4.70 -14.17 25.23
CA ARG A 307 6.13 -14.52 25.29
C ARG A 307 6.37 -15.81 26.06
N VAL A 308 7.54 -16.39 25.88
CA VAL A 308 7.98 -17.61 26.56
C VAL A 308 8.28 -17.33 28.04
N ASP A 309 7.85 -18.22 28.93
CA ASP A 309 8.22 -18.23 30.35
C ASP A 309 8.75 -19.62 30.74
N ARG A 310 10.07 -19.71 30.94
CA ARG A 310 10.76 -20.95 31.35
C ARG A 310 10.47 -21.37 32.79
N GLY A 311 9.83 -20.52 33.59
CA GLY A 311 9.31 -20.88 34.91
C GLY A 311 8.01 -21.70 34.84
N LEU A 312 7.39 -21.78 33.67
CA LEU A 312 6.20 -22.59 33.40
C LEU A 312 6.56 -23.89 32.68
N LYS A 313 5.79 -24.94 32.94
CA LYS A 313 5.97 -26.23 32.25
C LYS A 313 5.46 -26.14 30.80
N PRO A 314 5.99 -26.96 29.89
CA PRO A 314 5.38 -27.16 28.57
C PRO A 314 3.88 -27.40 28.67
N GLY A 315 3.11 -26.71 27.83
CA GLY A 315 1.65 -26.78 27.81
C GLY A 315 0.94 -26.00 28.93
N GLN A 316 1.68 -25.16 29.69
CA GLN A 316 1.10 -24.20 30.63
C GLN A 316 1.11 -22.79 30.05
N ALA A 317 0.00 -22.09 30.18
CA ALA A 317 -0.11 -20.67 29.87
C ALA A 317 -0.50 -19.87 31.12
N ARG A 318 0.28 -18.85 31.46
CA ARG A 318 -0.07 -17.85 32.48
C ARG A 318 -0.70 -16.65 31.80
N VAL A 319 -1.97 -16.41 32.05
CA VAL A 319 -2.70 -15.25 31.56
C VAL A 319 -2.82 -14.22 32.68
N LEU A 320 -2.44 -12.97 32.43
CA LEU A 320 -2.67 -11.84 33.34
C LEU A 320 -3.64 -10.87 32.69
N VAL A 321 -4.72 -10.53 33.38
CA VAL A 321 -5.75 -9.59 32.92
C VAL A 321 -5.83 -8.40 33.86
N PHE A 322 -5.74 -7.21 33.29
CA PHE A 322 -5.84 -5.94 34.01
C PHE A 322 -6.75 -4.96 33.27
N ASP A 323 -7.32 -4.02 34.02
CA ASP A 323 -8.25 -3.01 33.48
C ASP A 323 -7.52 -1.78 32.92
N ALA A 324 -8.28 -0.73 32.58
CA ALA A 324 -7.75 0.54 32.08
C ALA A 324 -6.78 1.24 33.05
N HIS A 325 -6.85 0.95 34.36
CA HIS A 325 -6.09 1.59 35.43
C HIS A 325 -5.00 0.68 36.00
N ASP A 326 -4.55 -0.32 35.23
CA ASP A 326 -3.56 -1.31 35.66
C ASP A 326 -3.98 -2.12 36.89
N GLN A 327 -5.28 -2.20 37.18
CA GLN A 327 -5.79 -3.02 38.28
C GLN A 327 -6.10 -4.44 37.82
N PRO A 328 -5.75 -5.47 38.62
CA PRO A 328 -6.05 -6.85 38.27
C PRO A 328 -7.54 -7.13 38.22
N VAL A 329 -8.00 -7.87 37.20
CA VAL A 329 -9.41 -8.25 37.03
C VAL A 329 -9.62 -9.69 37.51
N ALA A 330 -10.22 -9.85 38.69
CA ALA A 330 -10.47 -11.15 39.31
C ALA A 330 -11.73 -11.86 38.81
N ASP A 331 -11.79 -13.17 38.99
CA ASP A 331 -12.93 -14.06 38.70
C ASP A 331 -13.41 -14.05 37.23
N LEU A 332 -12.55 -13.59 36.31
CA LEU A 332 -12.84 -13.48 34.89
C LEU A 332 -12.60 -14.84 34.20
N PRO A 333 -13.60 -15.41 33.48
CA PRO A 333 -13.38 -16.58 32.64
C PRO A 333 -12.40 -16.26 31.51
N VAL A 334 -11.37 -17.09 31.40
CA VAL A 334 -10.34 -17.01 30.36
C VAL A 334 -10.40 -18.27 29.52
N ILE A 335 -10.45 -18.12 28.20
CA ILE A 335 -10.49 -19.24 27.26
C ILE A 335 -9.24 -19.17 26.39
N ILE A 336 -8.47 -20.25 26.35
CA ILE A 336 -7.41 -20.45 25.35
C ILE A 336 -7.98 -21.33 24.26
N ASN A 337 -8.18 -20.75 23.08
CA ASN A 337 -8.49 -21.49 21.88
C ASN A 337 -7.18 -21.83 21.18
N SER A 338 -6.94 -23.11 20.93
CA SER A 338 -5.81 -23.57 20.14
C SER A 338 -6.34 -24.22 18.87
N SER A 339 -5.82 -23.81 17.71
CA SER A 339 -6.27 -24.29 16.41
C SER A 339 -5.10 -24.59 15.49
N GLN A 340 -5.19 -25.71 14.78
CA GLN A 340 -4.34 -26.05 13.65
C GLN A 340 -4.90 -25.46 12.36
N SER A 341 -4.02 -25.20 11.39
CA SER A 341 -4.40 -24.83 10.02
C SER A 341 -5.29 -25.87 9.33
N THR A 342 -5.22 -27.14 9.75
CA THR A 342 -5.96 -28.29 9.20
C THR A 342 -7.30 -28.58 9.91
N GLY A 343 -7.69 -27.77 10.90
CA GLY A 343 -9.02 -27.82 11.52
C GLY A 343 -9.12 -28.54 12.87
N GLY A 344 -8.01 -29.04 13.44
CA GLY A 344 -7.97 -29.48 14.84
C GLY A 344 -8.09 -28.28 15.77
N ALA A 345 -9.06 -28.27 16.70
CA ALA A 345 -9.22 -27.19 17.67
C ALA A 345 -9.52 -27.72 19.08
N GLY A 346 -8.99 -27.02 20.09
CA GLY A 346 -9.22 -27.33 21.50
C GLY A 346 -9.41 -26.05 22.32
N ASN A 347 -10.39 -26.05 23.22
CA ASN A 347 -10.59 -24.97 24.17
C ASN A 347 -10.12 -25.40 25.56
N ARG A 348 -9.31 -24.56 26.20
CA ARG A 348 -8.98 -24.66 27.62
C ARG A 348 -9.56 -23.47 28.35
N VAL A 349 -10.09 -23.69 29.54
CA VAL A 349 -10.76 -22.64 30.31
C VAL A 349 -10.09 -22.53 31.67
N GLY A 350 -9.85 -21.30 32.09
CA GLY A 350 -9.43 -20.93 33.43
C GLY A 350 -10.27 -19.78 33.97
N ARG A 351 -10.04 -19.40 35.22
CA ARG A 351 -10.56 -18.16 35.80
C ARG A 351 -9.42 -17.41 36.47
N THR A 352 -9.44 -16.08 36.36
CA THR A 352 -8.43 -15.25 37.03
C THR A 352 -8.65 -15.23 38.55
N ASP A 353 -7.55 -15.24 39.30
CA ASP A 353 -7.53 -15.09 40.76
C ASP A 353 -7.62 -13.61 41.19
N ALA A 354 -7.43 -13.33 42.49
CA ALA A 354 -7.46 -11.97 43.03
C ALA A 354 -6.37 -11.04 42.46
N GLN A 355 -5.34 -11.61 41.83
CA GLN A 355 -4.25 -10.91 41.17
C GLN A 355 -4.48 -10.80 39.66
N GLY A 356 -5.67 -11.15 39.17
CA GLY A 356 -6.00 -11.10 37.75
C GLY A 356 -5.29 -12.17 36.94
N MET A 357 -4.77 -13.22 37.59
CA MET A 357 -3.93 -14.24 36.97
C MET A 357 -4.66 -15.57 36.85
N ALA A 358 -4.53 -16.23 35.70
CA ALA A 358 -4.97 -17.60 35.48
C ALA A 358 -3.80 -18.43 34.95
N ILE A 359 -3.49 -19.57 35.59
CA ILE A 359 -2.60 -20.58 35.03
C ILE A 359 -3.47 -21.68 34.44
N ILE A 360 -3.31 -21.91 33.13
CA ILE A 360 -4.11 -22.86 32.36
C ILE A 360 -3.20 -23.98 31.88
N ASP A 361 -3.53 -25.21 32.28
CA ASP A 361 -2.78 -26.42 31.93
C ASP A 361 -3.32 -27.12 30.67
N GLY A 362 -2.46 -27.93 30.05
CA GLY A 362 -2.84 -28.82 28.94
C GLY A 362 -3.14 -28.08 27.65
N VAL A 363 -2.60 -26.88 27.47
CA VAL A 363 -2.58 -26.22 26.16
C VAL A 363 -1.70 -27.07 25.24
N PRO A 364 -2.17 -27.48 24.05
CA PRO A 364 -1.39 -28.34 23.19
C PRO A 364 -0.09 -27.67 22.75
N VAL A 365 0.95 -28.48 22.58
CA VAL A 365 2.31 -28.08 22.23
C VAL A 365 2.67 -28.82 20.96
N GLU A 366 2.29 -28.25 19.82
CA GLU A 366 2.52 -28.81 18.49
C GLU A 366 3.02 -27.69 17.57
N ASP A 367 3.99 -27.99 16.72
CA ASP A 367 4.75 -26.99 15.93
C ASP A 367 3.86 -26.17 14.95
N ASP A 368 2.67 -26.65 14.61
CA ASP A 368 1.73 -26.00 13.68
C ASP A 368 0.42 -25.51 14.37
N MET A 369 0.40 -25.45 15.70
CA MET A 369 -0.80 -25.03 16.44
C MET A 369 -0.64 -23.62 17.01
N LEU A 370 -1.54 -22.72 16.59
CA LEU A 370 -1.63 -21.38 17.13
C LEU A 370 -2.67 -21.31 18.24
N ALA A 371 -2.29 -20.68 19.35
CA ALA A 371 -3.16 -20.38 20.47
C ALA A 371 -3.58 -18.91 20.47
N GLN A 372 -4.78 -18.65 20.97
CA GLN A 372 -5.32 -17.32 21.22
C GLN A 372 -6.03 -17.30 22.57
N VAL A 373 -5.72 -16.31 23.39
CA VAL A 373 -6.48 -16.07 24.63
C VAL A 373 -7.67 -15.20 24.31
N ARG A 374 -8.86 -15.57 24.81
CA ARG A 374 -10.11 -14.83 24.70
C ARG A 374 -10.72 -14.64 26.08
N VAL A 375 -11.23 -13.45 26.33
CA VAL A 375 -11.98 -13.11 27.54
C VAL A 375 -13.22 -12.31 27.16
N VAL A 376 -14.28 -12.39 27.96
CA VAL A 376 -15.46 -11.53 27.81
C VAL A 376 -15.55 -10.67 29.06
N TYR A 377 -15.35 -9.37 28.92
CA TYR A 377 -15.36 -8.41 30.02
C TYR A 377 -16.55 -7.47 29.88
N GLU A 378 -17.46 -7.50 30.86
CA GLU A 378 -18.72 -6.75 30.84
C GLU A 378 -19.53 -6.90 29.51
N GLY A 379 -19.48 -8.09 28.89
CA GLY A 379 -20.18 -8.41 27.64
C GLY A 379 -19.42 -8.07 26.36
N ALA A 380 -18.24 -7.45 26.47
CA ALA A 380 -17.35 -7.15 25.36
C ALA A 380 -16.28 -8.26 25.17
N PRO A 381 -16.08 -8.79 23.96
CA PRO A 381 -15.09 -9.82 23.69
C PRO A 381 -13.69 -9.21 23.45
N TYR A 382 -12.69 -9.67 24.21
CA TYR A 382 -11.29 -9.29 24.00
C TYR A 382 -10.47 -10.53 23.62
N SER A 383 -9.44 -10.34 22.81
CA SER A 383 -8.55 -11.43 22.43
C SER A 383 -7.10 -10.99 22.29
N SER A 384 -6.17 -11.88 22.64
CA SER A 384 -4.74 -11.66 22.39
C SER A 384 -4.41 -11.78 20.90
N THR A 385 -3.18 -11.40 20.55
CA THR A 385 -2.55 -11.88 19.32
C THR A 385 -2.37 -13.41 19.38
N LEU A 386 -2.24 -14.03 18.21
CA LEU A 386 -1.92 -15.45 18.10
C LEU A 386 -0.49 -15.70 18.59
N PHE A 387 -0.25 -16.88 19.17
CA PHE A 387 1.07 -17.30 19.63
C PHE A 387 1.22 -18.83 19.58
N GLU A 388 2.46 -19.28 19.44
CA GLU A 388 2.81 -20.69 19.51
C GLU A 388 3.12 -21.10 20.95
N MET A 389 2.77 -22.33 21.33
CA MET A 389 3.14 -22.88 22.62
C MET A 389 4.56 -23.45 22.56
N PRO A 390 5.48 -23.01 23.45
CA PRO A 390 6.85 -23.51 23.43
C PRO A 390 6.95 -25.00 23.79
N ALA A 391 7.84 -25.73 23.09
CA ALA A 391 8.07 -27.15 23.30
C ALA A 391 8.68 -27.48 24.69
N ASP A 392 9.51 -26.58 25.20
CA ASP A 392 10.35 -26.74 26.39
C ASP A 392 9.96 -25.83 27.56
N ALA A 393 8.95 -24.97 27.38
CA ALA A 393 8.53 -23.96 28.35
C ALA A 393 7.02 -23.65 28.24
N GLY A 394 6.49 -22.85 29.15
CA GLY A 394 5.14 -22.30 29.02
C GLY A 394 5.13 -20.93 28.36
N ALA A 395 3.93 -20.37 28.20
CA ALA A 395 3.72 -19.02 27.67
C ALA A 395 3.13 -18.10 28.74
N VAL A 396 3.48 -16.82 28.68
CA VAL A 396 2.81 -15.76 29.45
C VAL A 396 2.13 -14.80 28.49
N VAL A 397 0.85 -14.53 28.75
CA VAL A 397 0.00 -13.65 27.95
C VAL A 397 -0.56 -12.58 28.87
N MET A 398 -0.37 -11.33 28.49
CA MET A 398 -0.91 -10.18 29.20
C MET A 398 -2.04 -9.57 28.37
N MET A 399 -3.15 -9.24 29.01
CA MET A 399 -4.32 -8.66 28.35
C MET A 399 -4.81 -7.46 29.14
N ARG A 400 -5.06 -6.37 28.42
CA ARG A 400 -5.80 -5.23 28.95
C ARG A 400 -7.25 -5.34 28.50
N VAL A 401 -8.17 -5.16 29.43
CA VAL A 401 -9.60 -5.03 29.14
C VAL A 401 -10.07 -3.66 29.55
N PHE A 402 -11.06 -3.13 28.85
CA PHE A 402 -11.66 -1.83 29.14
C PHE A 402 -13.14 -2.02 29.41
N ARG A 403 -13.73 -1.18 30.26
CA ARG A 403 -15.18 -1.15 30.36
C ARG A 403 -15.75 -0.78 28.97
N PRO A 404 -16.71 -1.53 28.43
CA PRO A 404 -17.33 -1.19 27.16
C PRO A 404 -18.30 -0.02 27.31
N THR A 405 -18.35 0.83 26.29
CA THR A 405 -19.36 1.87 26.13
C THR A 405 -20.02 1.77 24.76
N GLY A 406 -21.35 1.78 24.73
CA GLY A 406 -22.12 1.88 23.49
C GLY A 406 -22.26 3.33 23.01
N ASP A 407 -21.63 4.29 23.68
CA ASP A 407 -21.73 5.70 23.34
C ASP A 407 -20.82 6.08 22.16
N ARG A 408 -21.39 6.09 20.95
CA ARG A 408 -20.67 6.44 19.73
C ARG A 408 -20.24 7.91 19.66
N THR A 409 -20.74 8.82 20.52
CA THR A 409 -20.19 10.19 20.57
C THR A 409 -18.79 10.26 21.16
N ARG A 410 -18.29 9.17 21.75
CA ARG A 410 -16.89 9.04 22.14
C ARG A 410 -15.98 8.56 21.01
N VAL A 411 -16.55 8.22 19.86
CA VAL A 411 -15.80 7.76 18.69
C VAL A 411 -15.64 8.94 17.74
N ARG A 412 -14.40 9.25 17.41
CA ARG A 412 -14.02 10.23 16.40
C ARG A 412 -13.29 9.51 15.29
N SER A 413 -13.55 9.87 14.04
CA SER A 413 -12.84 9.25 12.92
C SER A 413 -12.53 10.22 11.79
N ALA A 414 -11.38 10.02 11.16
CA ALA A 414 -11.01 10.62 9.89
C ALA A 414 -11.19 9.56 8.79
N LEU A 415 -11.81 9.93 7.68
CA LEU A 415 -12.08 9.02 6.58
C LEU A 415 -11.38 9.48 5.30
N GLN A 416 -10.54 8.61 4.75
CA GLN A 416 -10.04 8.75 3.38
C GLN A 416 -10.76 7.79 2.44
N ILE A 417 -11.34 8.33 1.36
CA ILE A 417 -11.99 7.57 0.30
C ILE A 417 -11.10 7.57 -0.94
N ASP A 418 -10.55 6.42 -1.32
CA ASP A 418 -9.76 6.30 -2.55
C ASP A 418 -10.61 5.67 -3.65
N VAL A 419 -10.78 6.35 -4.79
CA VAL A 419 -11.51 5.82 -5.94
C VAL A 419 -10.55 5.43 -7.05
N THR A 420 -10.48 4.13 -7.35
CA THR A 420 -9.63 3.60 -8.42
C THR A 420 -10.49 2.94 -9.50
N PRO A 421 -10.38 3.34 -10.77
CA PRO A 421 -11.10 2.69 -11.86
C PRO A 421 -10.62 1.25 -12.07
N ARG A 422 -11.54 0.34 -12.40
CA ARG A 422 -11.25 -1.04 -12.78
C ARG A 422 -11.91 -1.38 -14.11
N GLU A 423 -11.59 -2.54 -14.64
CA GLU A 423 -12.24 -3.05 -15.84
C GLU A 423 -13.72 -3.38 -15.61
N ASN A 424 -14.50 -3.44 -16.69
CA ASN A 424 -15.91 -3.83 -16.69
C ASN A 424 -16.88 -2.83 -16.03
N ASP A 425 -16.61 -1.53 -16.12
CA ASP A 425 -17.47 -0.48 -15.55
C ASP A 425 -17.61 -0.61 -14.01
N ILE A 426 -16.53 -1.02 -13.35
CA ILE A 426 -16.44 -1.17 -11.91
C ILE A 426 -15.37 -0.21 -11.39
N ALA A 427 -15.65 0.47 -10.29
CA ALA A 427 -14.68 1.20 -9.50
C ALA A 427 -14.38 0.41 -8.22
N ALA A 428 -13.11 0.28 -7.88
CA ALA A 428 -12.68 -0.14 -6.56
C ALA A 428 -12.60 1.10 -5.68
N VAL A 429 -13.39 1.12 -4.61
CA VAL A 429 -13.43 2.22 -3.65
C VAL A 429 -12.90 1.72 -2.32
N SER A 430 -11.79 2.27 -1.86
CA SER A 430 -11.22 1.96 -0.54
C SER A 430 -11.66 3.01 0.47
N PHE A 431 -12.08 2.56 1.64
CA PHE A 431 -12.39 3.40 2.79
C PHE A 431 -11.33 3.15 3.85
N ASN A 432 -10.54 4.16 4.19
CA ASN A 432 -9.51 4.08 5.21
C ASN A 432 -9.90 5.01 6.37
N TYR A 433 -10.25 4.42 7.50
CA TYR A 433 -10.58 5.13 8.73
C TYR A 433 -9.37 5.17 9.66
N ALA A 434 -9.08 6.34 10.19
CA ALA A 434 -8.34 6.49 11.44
C ALA A 434 -9.35 6.79 12.55
N VAL A 435 -9.60 5.81 13.42
CA VAL A 435 -10.60 5.87 14.49
C VAL A 435 -9.93 6.08 15.84
N PHE A 436 -10.48 6.98 16.64
CA PHE A 436 -10.05 7.27 18.00
C PHE A 436 -11.25 7.17 18.93
N VAL A 437 -11.05 6.53 20.08
CA VAL A 437 -12.05 6.49 21.16
C VAL A 437 -11.56 7.35 22.32
N ASP A 438 -12.38 8.33 22.70
CA ASP A 438 -12.10 9.26 23.77
C ASP A 438 -12.43 8.67 25.15
N GLY A 439 -11.59 8.98 26.14
CA GLY A 439 -11.75 8.56 27.54
C GLY A 439 -11.00 7.27 27.90
N ASP A 440 -11.56 6.50 28.84
CA ASP A 440 -10.97 5.27 29.39
C ASP A 440 -11.85 4.03 29.18
N GLU A 441 -12.92 4.17 28.40
CA GLU A 441 -13.85 3.08 28.03
C GLU A 441 -13.64 2.71 26.55
N ALA A 442 -13.71 1.41 26.24
CA ALA A 442 -13.62 0.95 24.85
C ALA A 442 -15.00 1.03 24.20
N PHE A 443 -15.06 1.47 22.94
CA PHE A 443 -16.33 1.47 22.23
C PHE A 443 -16.71 0.04 21.83
N TRP A 444 -17.88 -0.40 22.27
CA TRP A 444 -18.47 -1.68 21.91
C TRP A 444 -19.99 -1.60 21.94
N SER A 445 -20.62 -1.91 20.82
CA SER A 445 -22.06 -2.12 20.78
C SER A 445 -22.40 -3.52 21.30
N PRO A 446 -23.36 -3.67 22.24
CA PRO A 446 -23.88 -4.97 22.63
C PRO A 446 -24.38 -5.76 21.40
N GLY A 447 -23.89 -6.98 21.21
CA GLY A 447 -24.17 -7.79 20.01
C GLY A 447 -23.31 -7.47 18.78
N GLY A 448 -22.32 -6.59 18.94
CA GLY A 448 -21.40 -6.17 17.88
C GLY A 448 -21.92 -5.00 17.06
N MET A 449 -21.13 -4.61 16.07
CA MET A 449 -21.46 -3.56 15.10
C MET A 449 -21.17 -4.08 13.69
N THR A 450 -22.13 -3.91 12.78
CA THR A 450 -21.97 -4.29 11.38
C THR A 450 -21.67 -3.06 10.54
N LEU A 451 -20.58 -3.11 9.78
CA LEU A 451 -20.11 -2.08 8.88
C LEU A 451 -20.57 -2.44 7.47
N PHE A 452 -21.53 -1.69 6.94
CA PHE A 452 -22.01 -1.85 5.57
C PHE A 452 -21.21 -0.96 4.63
N GLY A 453 -20.91 -1.47 3.43
CA GLY A 453 -20.47 -0.61 2.33
C GLY A 453 -21.61 0.28 1.82
N PRO A 454 -21.30 1.26 0.97
CA PRO A 454 -22.31 2.06 0.28
C PRO A 454 -23.34 1.22 -0.48
N PRO A 455 -24.54 1.76 -0.73
CA PRO A 455 -25.53 1.13 -1.61
C PRO A 455 -24.91 0.73 -2.95
N GLY A 456 -25.24 -0.47 -3.44
CA GLY A 456 -24.67 -1.02 -4.67
C GLY A 456 -23.34 -1.76 -4.52
N THR A 457 -22.81 -1.90 -3.30
CA THR A 457 -21.64 -2.75 -3.00
C THR A 457 -21.86 -4.19 -3.48
N ARG A 458 -21.04 -4.64 -4.43
CA ARG A 458 -21.08 -6.03 -4.95
C ARG A 458 -20.13 -6.97 -4.23
N SER A 459 -19.01 -6.43 -3.79
CA SER A 459 -17.98 -7.15 -3.05
C SER A 459 -17.40 -6.23 -2.00
N MET A 460 -17.05 -6.79 -0.85
CA MET A 460 -16.30 -6.11 0.19
C MET A 460 -15.05 -6.93 0.50
N HIS A 461 -13.92 -6.26 0.67
CA HIS A 461 -12.64 -6.88 1.00
C HIS A 461 -11.99 -6.11 2.14
N ILE A 462 -11.72 -6.79 3.25
CA ILE A 462 -11.03 -6.20 4.41
C ILE A 462 -9.52 -6.17 4.14
N MET A 463 -8.87 -5.03 4.36
CA MET A 463 -7.41 -4.94 4.20
C MET A 463 -6.71 -5.65 5.36
N GLU A 464 -5.43 -6.00 5.17
CA GLU A 464 -4.68 -6.85 6.10
C GLU A 464 -4.61 -6.25 7.51
N GLU A 465 -4.31 -4.96 7.59
CA GLU A 465 -4.23 -4.19 8.84
C GLU A 465 -5.54 -4.20 9.66
N SER A 466 -6.67 -4.45 8.99
CA SER A 466 -7.99 -4.38 9.60
C SER A 466 -8.58 -5.73 9.94
N LYS A 467 -7.98 -6.84 9.49
CA LYS A 467 -8.38 -8.20 9.89
C LYS A 467 -8.24 -8.45 11.39
N ALA A 468 -7.41 -7.66 12.08
CA ALA A 468 -7.30 -7.69 13.53
C ALA A 468 -8.57 -7.17 14.25
N TRP A 469 -9.41 -6.38 13.57
CA TRP A 469 -10.57 -5.70 14.15
C TRP A 469 -11.89 -6.06 13.47
N LEU A 470 -11.85 -6.38 12.18
CA LEU A 470 -13.01 -6.64 11.34
C LEU A 470 -13.04 -8.10 10.89
N LEU A 471 -14.16 -8.76 11.17
CA LEU A 471 -14.49 -10.09 10.68
C LEU A 471 -15.31 -9.98 9.38
N HIS A 472 -14.92 -10.74 8.37
CA HIS A 472 -15.61 -10.81 7.08
C HIS A 472 -15.55 -12.25 6.57
N ASP A 473 -16.66 -12.73 6.01
CA ASP A 473 -16.79 -14.12 5.54
C ASP A 473 -16.34 -14.33 4.08
N GLY A 474 -15.93 -13.25 3.40
CA GLY A 474 -15.49 -13.25 2.01
C GLY A 474 -16.62 -13.06 0.99
N GLU A 475 -17.88 -13.19 1.38
CA GLU A 475 -19.03 -13.18 0.45
C GLU A 475 -19.99 -12.02 0.71
N THR A 476 -20.16 -11.63 1.97
CA THR A 476 -21.15 -10.62 2.35
C THR A 476 -20.70 -9.19 2.03
N PRO A 477 -21.62 -8.25 1.79
CA PRO A 477 -21.28 -6.84 1.51
C PRO A 477 -21.07 -6.01 2.79
N TRP A 478 -20.79 -6.67 3.91
CA TRP A 478 -20.63 -6.04 5.21
C TRP A 478 -19.57 -6.76 6.04
N ALA A 479 -18.95 -6.04 6.98
CA ALA A 479 -18.01 -6.58 7.95
C ALA A 479 -18.59 -6.48 9.37
N GLN A 480 -18.15 -7.33 10.29
CA GLN A 480 -18.49 -7.19 11.70
C GLN A 480 -17.28 -6.71 12.49
N LEU A 481 -17.50 -5.78 13.41
CA LEU A 481 -16.51 -5.46 14.42
C LEU A 481 -16.35 -6.66 15.38
N ASP A 482 -15.19 -7.28 15.37
CA ASP A 482 -14.88 -8.52 16.11
C ASP A 482 -14.60 -8.26 17.60
N ARG A 483 -14.12 -7.06 17.94
CA ARG A 483 -13.72 -6.68 19.30
C ARG A 483 -13.91 -5.18 19.59
N PRO A 484 -13.98 -4.77 20.86
CA PRO A 484 -14.09 -3.37 21.27
C PRO A 484 -12.96 -2.51 20.72
N LEU A 485 -13.29 -1.29 20.29
CA LEU A 485 -12.30 -0.29 19.88
C LEU A 485 -11.68 0.33 21.12
N GLU A 486 -10.37 0.10 21.31
CA GLU A 486 -9.63 0.53 22.49
C GLU A 486 -9.45 2.06 22.54
N PRO A 487 -9.53 2.67 23.74
CA PRO A 487 -9.35 4.10 23.90
C PRO A 487 -7.88 4.50 23.99
N GLY A 488 -7.57 5.71 23.54
CA GLY A 488 -6.24 6.31 23.66
C GLY A 488 -5.22 5.85 22.61
N VAL A 489 -5.65 5.09 21.60
CA VAL A 489 -4.82 4.70 20.45
C VAL A 489 -5.53 5.03 19.13
N GLU A 490 -4.76 5.30 18.07
CA GLU A 490 -5.26 5.37 16.70
C GLU A 490 -5.51 3.96 16.17
N LEU A 491 -6.74 3.67 15.77
CA LEU A 491 -7.13 2.40 15.19
C LEU A 491 -7.36 2.57 13.68
N ARG A 492 -6.68 1.76 12.88
CA ARG A 492 -6.79 1.78 11.42
C ARG A 492 -7.76 0.72 10.93
N LEU A 493 -8.92 1.17 10.44
CA LEU A 493 -9.95 0.30 9.88
C LEU A 493 -10.10 0.60 8.40
N SER A 494 -9.94 -0.40 7.56
CA SER A 494 -9.89 -0.24 6.12
C SER A 494 -10.49 -1.41 5.39
N PHE A 495 -11.29 -1.08 4.38
CA PHE A 495 -11.95 -2.04 3.52
C PHE A 495 -12.17 -1.44 2.14
N ALA A 496 -12.18 -2.29 1.12
CA ALA A 496 -12.45 -1.90 -0.24
C ALA A 496 -13.75 -2.53 -0.74
N VAL A 497 -14.49 -1.79 -1.55
CA VAL A 497 -15.73 -2.25 -2.18
C VAL A 497 -15.66 -2.11 -3.70
N GLY A 498 -16.36 -3.01 -4.40
CA GLY A 498 -16.62 -2.88 -5.83
C GLY A 498 -17.97 -2.21 -6.09
N LEU A 499 -17.96 -1.05 -6.76
CA LEU A 499 -19.16 -0.33 -7.18
C LEU A 499 -19.25 -0.24 -8.70
N GLN A 500 -20.44 -0.46 -9.25
CA GLN A 500 -20.68 -0.29 -10.68
C GLN A 500 -20.87 1.19 -11.01
N HIS A 501 -20.34 1.62 -12.16
CA HIS A 501 -20.52 2.98 -12.67
C HIS A 501 -20.90 2.95 -14.15
N ASP A 502 -21.26 4.10 -14.71
CA ASP A 502 -21.48 4.30 -16.14
C ASP A 502 -20.71 5.50 -16.70
N GLY A 503 -19.59 5.81 -16.04
CA GLY A 503 -18.73 6.97 -16.31
C GLY A 503 -18.83 8.01 -15.19
N LYS A 504 -19.90 7.89 -14.39
CA LYS A 504 -20.12 8.59 -13.14
C LYS A 504 -20.35 7.60 -12.02
N LEU A 505 -19.80 7.90 -10.84
CA LEU A 505 -19.98 7.13 -9.63
C LEU A 505 -20.51 8.06 -8.54
N ALA A 506 -21.77 7.88 -8.16
CA ALA A 506 -22.36 8.54 -7.01
C ALA A 506 -22.27 7.61 -5.79
N ILE A 507 -21.74 8.13 -4.69
CA ILE A 507 -21.68 7.44 -3.40
C ILE A 507 -22.49 8.26 -2.41
N GLU A 508 -23.70 7.79 -2.10
CA GLU A 508 -24.56 8.32 -1.05
C GLU A 508 -24.60 7.28 0.08
N TRP A 509 -24.01 7.61 1.22
CA TRP A 509 -23.79 6.63 2.28
C TRP A 509 -23.65 7.27 3.65
N SER A 510 -24.24 6.63 4.66
CA SER A 510 -24.02 6.99 6.07
C SER A 510 -22.84 6.20 6.61
N THR A 511 -21.78 6.90 7.01
CA THR A 511 -20.58 6.25 7.57
C THR A 511 -20.92 5.49 8.86
N PRO A 512 -20.23 4.39 9.19
CA PRO A 512 -20.41 3.69 10.46
C PRO A 512 -19.94 4.53 11.66
N PHE A 513 -18.93 5.39 11.47
CA PHE A 513 -18.34 6.19 12.54
C PHE A 513 -18.56 7.69 12.30
N PRO A 514 -18.76 8.49 13.38
CA PRO A 514 -18.81 9.94 13.28
C PRO A 514 -17.51 10.49 12.69
N LEU A 515 -17.63 11.34 11.67
CA LEU A 515 -16.46 11.99 11.08
C LEU A 515 -16.06 13.23 11.87
N VAL A 516 -14.77 13.52 11.87
CA VAL A 516 -14.22 14.81 12.30
C VAL A 516 -14.23 15.74 11.09
N GLU A 517 -14.66 16.99 11.32
CA GLU A 517 -14.62 18.07 10.34
C GLU A 517 -13.18 18.28 9.84
N ASP A 518 -13.02 18.58 8.55
CA ASP A 518 -11.75 18.87 7.87
C ASP A 518 -10.67 17.76 7.94
N ALA A 519 -11.00 16.59 8.47
CA ALA A 519 -10.08 15.45 8.57
C ALA A 519 -10.35 14.35 7.52
N SER A 520 -11.42 14.50 6.75
CA SER A 520 -11.87 13.48 5.80
C SER A 520 -11.63 13.94 4.36
N LEU A 521 -11.09 13.04 3.54
CA LEU A 521 -10.58 13.34 2.21
C LEU A 521 -11.11 12.35 1.17
N VAL A 522 -11.24 12.80 -0.07
CA VAL A 522 -11.46 11.96 -1.24
C VAL A 522 -10.23 12.06 -2.13
N SER A 523 -9.61 10.92 -2.41
CA SER A 523 -8.48 10.81 -3.31
C SER A 523 -8.92 10.16 -4.61
N VAL A 524 -8.60 10.82 -5.73
CA VAL A 524 -8.84 10.29 -7.07
C VAL A 524 -7.61 10.51 -7.96
N PRO A 525 -7.33 9.62 -8.93
CA PRO A 525 -6.34 9.88 -9.98
C PRO A 525 -6.59 11.22 -10.67
N GLU A 526 -5.53 11.89 -11.14
CA GLU A 526 -5.62 13.22 -11.77
C GLU A 526 -6.64 13.30 -12.92
N ALA A 527 -6.79 12.20 -13.67
CA ALA A 527 -7.74 12.07 -14.79
C ALA A 527 -9.22 12.13 -14.38
N LEU A 528 -9.52 11.94 -13.09
CA LEU A 528 -10.87 12.00 -12.56
C LEU A 528 -11.15 13.35 -11.89
N ALA A 529 -12.43 13.65 -11.73
CA ALA A 529 -12.89 14.84 -11.03
C ALA A 529 -13.99 14.47 -10.03
N VAL A 530 -13.92 15.04 -8.83
CA VAL A 530 -15.01 14.97 -7.86
C VAL A 530 -15.87 16.23 -8.07
N THR A 531 -17.12 16.05 -8.47
CA THR A 531 -18.01 17.15 -8.90
C THR A 531 -19.05 17.54 -7.84
N HIS A 532 -19.26 16.67 -6.84
CA HIS A 532 -20.18 16.90 -5.74
C HIS A 532 -19.59 16.40 -4.41
N GLY A 533 -20.02 17.00 -3.29
CA GLY A 533 -19.70 16.48 -1.96
C GLY A 533 -18.39 16.93 -1.34
N VAL A 534 -17.78 17.99 -1.85
CA VAL A 534 -16.42 18.42 -1.44
C VAL A 534 -16.40 19.89 -1.00
N GLY A 535 -15.57 20.19 0.00
CA GLY A 535 -15.48 21.49 0.68
C GLY A 535 -14.71 22.58 -0.07
N GLY A 536 -14.00 22.23 -1.15
CA GLY A 536 -13.14 23.18 -1.85
C GLY A 536 -12.50 22.64 -3.13
N ALA A 537 -11.54 23.40 -3.66
CA ALA A 537 -10.73 22.97 -4.80
C ALA A 537 -9.74 21.87 -4.36
N PRO A 538 -9.39 20.93 -5.26
CA PRO A 538 -8.47 19.86 -4.90
C PRO A 538 -7.05 20.36 -4.72
N GLU A 539 -6.35 19.79 -3.74
CA GLU A 539 -4.89 19.83 -3.66
C GLU A 539 -4.32 18.73 -4.55
N VAL A 540 -3.26 19.04 -5.31
CA VAL A 540 -2.61 18.06 -6.20
C VAL A 540 -1.32 17.61 -5.53
N ASP A 541 -1.25 16.33 -5.18
CA ASP A 541 -0.01 15.70 -4.77
C ASP A 541 0.63 15.00 -5.98
N PRO A 542 1.77 15.51 -6.50
CA PRO A 542 2.41 14.96 -7.69
C PRO A 542 3.07 13.59 -7.49
N HIS A 543 3.19 13.10 -6.26
CA HIS A 543 3.93 11.88 -5.92
C HIS A 543 3.16 10.84 -5.10
N ALA A 544 1.93 11.12 -4.68
CA ALA A 544 1.17 10.23 -3.78
C ALA A 544 0.33 9.13 -4.46
N GLY A 545 0.31 9.03 -5.78
CA GLY A 545 -0.38 7.92 -6.46
C GLY A 545 0.26 6.57 -6.18
N ARG A 546 -0.55 5.52 -6.08
CA ARG A 546 -0.08 4.12 -5.89
C ARG A 546 0.89 3.66 -7.00
N ASP A 547 0.77 4.25 -8.19
CA ASP A 547 1.66 4.01 -9.34
C ASP A 547 2.74 5.10 -9.51
N GLY A 548 2.90 5.99 -8.52
CA GLY A 548 3.79 7.15 -8.57
C GLY A 548 3.27 8.32 -9.41
N GLY A 549 1.99 8.29 -9.81
CA GLY A 549 1.35 9.37 -10.56
C GLY A 549 0.70 10.44 -9.66
N PRO A 550 0.34 11.61 -10.21
CA PRO A 550 -0.35 12.65 -9.47
C PRO A 550 -1.76 12.21 -9.04
N ILE A 551 -2.13 12.57 -7.80
CA ILE A 551 -3.48 12.40 -7.27
C ILE A 551 -4.07 13.75 -6.88
N LYS A 552 -5.40 13.85 -6.97
CA LYS A 552 -6.16 14.98 -6.48
C LYS A 552 -6.81 14.61 -5.15
N LEU A 553 -6.54 15.41 -4.13
CA LEU A 553 -7.09 15.29 -2.79
C LEU A 553 -8.17 16.36 -2.63
N TYR A 554 -9.40 15.92 -2.39
CA TYR A 554 -10.53 16.80 -2.11
C TYR A 554 -10.92 16.66 -0.66
N GLU A 555 -11.15 17.78 0.01
CA GLU A 555 -11.76 17.78 1.34
C GLU A 555 -13.22 17.35 1.25
N LEU A 556 -13.61 16.38 2.06
CA LEU A 556 -14.96 15.86 2.08
C LEU A 556 -15.91 16.87 2.74
N GLY A 557 -17.05 17.13 2.12
CA GLY A 557 -18.11 17.94 2.73
C GLY A 557 -18.58 17.30 4.04
N TYR A 558 -18.64 18.10 5.09
CA TYR A 558 -19.01 17.64 6.43
C TYR A 558 -20.51 17.82 6.70
N GLN A 559 -21.15 16.79 7.27
CA GLN A 559 -22.43 16.92 7.94
C GLN A 559 -22.29 16.53 9.41
N PRO A 560 -22.92 17.26 10.34
CA PRO A 560 -22.83 16.94 11.75
C PRO A 560 -23.44 15.57 12.03
N PHE A 561 -22.72 14.78 12.84
CA PHE A 561 -23.22 13.49 13.29
C PHE A 561 -24.54 13.62 14.07
N ALA A 562 -25.57 12.91 13.62
CA ALA A 562 -26.86 12.85 14.28
C ALA A 562 -27.04 11.52 15.02
N ILE A 563 -27.40 11.60 16.31
CA ILE A 563 -27.65 10.42 17.14
C ILE A 563 -28.93 9.72 16.65
N GLY A 564 -28.80 8.45 16.29
CA GLY A 564 -29.90 7.59 15.86
C GLY A 564 -30.50 6.74 16.98
N VAL A 565 -31.55 5.98 16.65
CA VAL A 565 -32.21 5.05 17.61
C VAL A 565 -31.23 3.99 18.12
N CYS A 566 -30.34 3.50 17.26
CA CYS A 566 -29.36 2.49 17.66
C CYS A 566 -28.28 3.02 18.60
N ASP A 567 -27.91 4.29 18.49
CA ASP A 567 -27.02 4.94 19.46
C ASP A 567 -27.68 5.02 20.84
N LEU A 568 -28.97 5.37 20.89
CA LEU A 568 -29.72 5.43 22.14
C LEU A 568 -29.85 4.04 22.78
N LEU A 569 -30.11 3.00 21.99
CA LEU A 569 -30.17 1.61 22.46
C LEU A 569 -28.81 1.14 22.97
N ALA A 570 -27.74 1.36 22.20
CA ALA A 570 -26.38 0.98 22.58
C ALA A 570 -25.94 1.65 23.90
N ARG A 571 -26.21 2.95 24.07
CA ARG A 571 -25.98 3.68 25.33
C ARG A 571 -26.74 3.09 26.52
N SER A 572 -27.90 2.48 26.28
CA SER A 572 -28.69 1.80 27.30
C SER A 572 -28.29 0.33 27.53
N GLY A 573 -27.23 -0.15 26.88
CA GLY A 573 -26.76 -1.53 26.99
C GLY A 573 -27.53 -2.55 26.15
N HIS A 574 -28.34 -2.10 25.18
CA HIS A 574 -29.10 -2.97 24.28
C HIS A 574 -28.49 -3.00 22.89
N GLY A 575 -28.54 -4.15 22.23
CA GLY A 575 -28.13 -4.26 20.84
C GLY A 575 -29.07 -3.54 19.89
N CYS A 576 -28.53 -3.07 18.76
CA CYS A 576 -29.31 -2.46 17.70
C CYS A 576 -30.12 -3.56 16.96
N PRO A 577 -31.46 -3.46 16.87
CA PRO A 577 -32.29 -4.45 16.16
C PRO A 577 -32.22 -4.31 14.64
N PHE A 578 -31.62 -3.22 14.16
CA PHE A 578 -31.37 -2.96 12.75
C PHE A 578 -29.87 -3.14 12.47
N SER A 579 -29.50 -3.51 11.26
CA SER A 579 -28.07 -3.72 10.95
C SER A 579 -27.36 -2.41 10.59
N SER A 580 -28.09 -1.37 10.17
CA SER A 580 -27.52 -0.09 9.73
C SER A 580 -27.31 0.89 10.88
N TRP A 581 -26.06 1.26 11.10
CA TRP A 581 -25.64 2.31 12.03
C TRP A 581 -25.50 3.63 11.26
N GLY A 582 -26.49 4.52 11.32
CA GLY A 582 -26.42 5.81 10.63
C GLY A 582 -25.41 6.74 11.30
N GLY A 583 -24.29 7.06 10.65
CA GLY A 583 -23.28 8.01 11.15
C GLY A 583 -23.35 9.36 10.46
N THR A 584 -22.25 9.76 9.81
CA THR A 584 -22.20 10.99 9.02
C THR A 584 -22.62 10.69 7.59
N ASP A 585 -23.60 11.42 7.07
CA ASP A 585 -24.04 11.25 5.70
C ASP A 585 -23.03 11.89 4.75
N VAL A 586 -22.56 11.08 3.81
CA VAL A 586 -21.59 11.45 2.77
C VAL A 586 -22.27 11.28 1.42
N SER A 587 -22.16 12.31 0.59
CA SER A 587 -22.64 12.28 -0.80
C SER A 587 -21.52 12.80 -1.70
N ILE A 588 -20.89 11.93 -2.48
CA ILE A 588 -19.85 12.32 -3.44
C ILE A 588 -20.21 11.84 -4.84
N GLU A 589 -19.85 12.63 -5.85
CA GLU A 589 -19.98 12.24 -7.26
C GLU A 589 -18.61 12.34 -7.94
N VAL A 590 -18.16 11.23 -8.52
CA VAL A 590 -16.89 11.12 -9.25
C VAL A 590 -17.18 10.91 -10.72
N GLU A 591 -16.62 11.77 -11.57
CA GLU A 591 -16.76 11.72 -13.03
C GLU A 591 -15.43 11.39 -13.72
N GLY A 592 -15.55 10.97 -15.00
CA GLY A 592 -14.40 10.65 -15.85
C GLY A 592 -13.97 9.18 -15.77
N LEU A 593 -14.79 8.32 -15.17
CA LEU A 593 -14.47 6.90 -15.04
C LEU A 593 -14.52 6.21 -16.42
N PRO A 594 -13.57 5.30 -16.71
CA PRO A 594 -13.48 4.65 -18.02
C PRO A 594 -14.66 3.71 -18.24
N THR A 595 -15.49 4.00 -19.24
CA THR A 595 -16.61 3.14 -19.60
C THR A 595 -16.26 2.22 -20.77
N ARG A 596 -16.80 1.00 -20.76
CA ARG A 596 -16.86 0.19 -21.97
C ARG A 596 -17.72 0.87 -23.01
N ASN A 597 -17.23 0.86 -24.25
CA ASN A 597 -18.02 1.30 -25.38
C ASN A 597 -19.23 0.37 -25.57
N ARG A 598 -20.40 0.82 -25.11
CA ARG A 598 -21.67 0.09 -25.26
C ARG A 598 -22.05 -0.11 -26.72
N ALA A 599 -21.50 0.68 -27.66
CA ALA A 599 -21.77 0.53 -29.09
C ALA A 599 -21.09 -0.70 -29.70
N TRP A 600 -19.97 -1.17 -29.14
CA TRP A 600 -19.20 -2.29 -29.71
C TRP A 600 -20.02 -3.58 -29.93
N PRO A 601 -20.78 -4.09 -28.94
CA PRO A 601 -21.63 -5.26 -29.16
C PRO A 601 -22.68 -5.02 -30.24
N TYR A 602 -23.31 -3.83 -30.28
CA TYR A 602 -24.29 -3.51 -31.33
C TYR A 602 -23.65 -3.41 -32.72
N THR A 603 -22.45 -2.84 -32.83
CA THR A 603 -21.70 -2.79 -34.10
C THR A 603 -21.26 -4.17 -34.55
N ALA A 604 -20.84 -5.04 -33.62
CA ALA A 604 -20.49 -6.42 -33.92
C ALA A 604 -21.70 -7.23 -34.40
N TRP A 605 -22.84 -7.11 -33.72
CA TRP A 605 -24.10 -7.71 -34.16
C TRP A 605 -24.58 -7.13 -35.50
N GLY A 606 -24.43 -5.83 -35.71
CA GLY A 606 -24.75 -5.17 -36.98
C GLY A 606 -23.89 -5.71 -38.13
N LEU A 607 -22.57 -5.82 -37.93
CA LEU A 607 -21.64 -6.39 -38.92
C LEU A 607 -21.93 -7.87 -39.20
N LEU A 608 -22.23 -8.66 -38.18
CA LEU A 608 -22.66 -10.05 -38.33
C LEU A 608 -23.98 -10.14 -39.12
N GLY A 609 -24.94 -9.28 -38.83
CA GLY A 609 -26.21 -9.20 -39.55
C GLY A 609 -26.01 -8.85 -41.03
N VAL A 610 -25.20 -7.83 -41.33
CA VAL A 610 -24.87 -7.43 -42.71
C VAL A 610 -24.13 -8.54 -43.45
N THR A 611 -23.17 -9.20 -42.80
CA THR A 611 -22.41 -10.31 -43.40
C THR A 611 -23.31 -11.51 -43.67
N GLY A 612 -24.16 -11.88 -42.71
CA GLY A 612 -25.15 -12.94 -42.87
C GLY A 612 -26.14 -12.65 -43.99
N LEU A 613 -26.63 -11.40 -44.08
CA LEU A 613 -27.49 -10.94 -45.17
C LEU A 613 -26.77 -11.00 -46.52
N GLY A 614 -25.50 -10.57 -46.58
CA GLY A 614 -24.68 -10.68 -47.79
C GLY A 614 -24.49 -12.13 -48.24
N ILE A 615 -24.25 -13.07 -47.31
CA ILE A 615 -24.16 -14.50 -47.61
C ILE A 615 -25.51 -15.03 -48.12
N ALA A 616 -26.62 -14.69 -47.47
CA ALA A 616 -27.95 -15.11 -47.87
C ALA A 616 -28.33 -14.58 -49.26
N ILE A 617 -28.09 -13.30 -49.54
CA ILE A 617 -28.28 -12.67 -50.85
C ILE A 617 -27.37 -13.35 -51.89
N THR A 618 -26.10 -13.63 -51.56
CA THR A 618 -25.19 -14.34 -52.46
C THR A 618 -25.69 -15.75 -52.77
N MET A 619 -26.25 -16.47 -51.79
CA MET A 619 -26.85 -17.78 -52.01
C MET A 619 -28.15 -17.72 -52.82
N LEU A 620 -28.97 -16.68 -52.66
CA LEU A 620 -30.18 -16.44 -53.45
C LEU A 620 -29.88 -16.03 -54.89
N LEU A 621 -28.83 -15.22 -55.11
CA LEU A 621 -28.38 -14.75 -56.42
C LEU A 621 -27.44 -15.73 -57.13
N ARG A 622 -26.93 -16.76 -56.45
CA ARG A 622 -26.21 -17.87 -57.09
C ARG A 622 -27.17 -18.52 -58.09
N ARG A 623 -26.96 -18.17 -59.36
CA ARG A 623 -27.66 -18.77 -60.50
C ARG A 623 -27.55 -20.28 -60.34
N ARG A 624 -28.69 -20.96 -60.16
CA ARG A 624 -28.73 -22.42 -60.10
C ARG A 624 -28.31 -22.94 -61.47
N VAL A 625 -27.00 -23.16 -61.64
CA VAL A 625 -26.44 -23.81 -62.82
C VAL A 625 -27.10 -25.18 -62.88
N GLY A 626 -27.79 -25.48 -63.99
CA GLY A 626 -28.46 -26.78 -64.13
C GLY A 626 -27.44 -27.89 -63.92
N VAL A 627 -27.84 -29.01 -63.31
CA VAL A 627 -26.93 -30.14 -63.03
C VAL A 627 -26.17 -30.55 -64.30
N ARG A 628 -26.85 -30.53 -65.44
CA ARG A 628 -26.25 -30.78 -66.75
C ARG A 628 -25.22 -29.73 -67.17
N GLU A 629 -25.51 -28.45 -66.97
CA GLU A 629 -24.59 -27.34 -67.33
C GLU A 629 -23.33 -27.38 -66.45
N ALA A 630 -23.47 -27.72 -65.16
CA ALA A 630 -22.34 -27.92 -64.27
C ALA A 630 -21.49 -29.13 -64.68
N LEU A 631 -22.12 -30.23 -65.11
CA LEU A 631 -21.41 -31.41 -65.62
C LEU A 631 -20.74 -31.15 -66.97
N LEU A 632 -21.35 -30.35 -67.85
CA LEU A 632 -20.74 -29.91 -69.12
C LEU A 632 -19.51 -29.03 -68.86
N ALA A 633 -19.62 -28.03 -67.98
CA ALA A 633 -18.48 -27.20 -67.60
C ALA A 633 -17.34 -28.03 -66.99
N ARG A 634 -17.67 -29.03 -66.15
CA ARG A 634 -16.68 -29.94 -65.56
C ARG A 634 -16.03 -30.86 -66.60
N ARG A 635 -16.80 -31.35 -67.57
CA ARG A 635 -16.29 -32.11 -68.72
C ARG A 635 -15.28 -31.27 -69.50
N ASP A 636 -15.66 -30.05 -69.85
CA ASP A 636 -14.82 -29.17 -70.67
C ASP A 636 -13.52 -28.79 -69.94
N ALA A 637 -13.60 -28.55 -68.63
CA ALA A 637 -12.42 -28.32 -67.79
C ALA A 637 -11.47 -29.54 -67.75
N LEU A 638 -12.02 -30.76 -67.58
CA LEU A 638 -11.23 -31.99 -67.58
C LEU A 638 -10.59 -32.28 -68.95
N ILE A 639 -11.30 -31.98 -70.05
CA ILE A 639 -10.75 -32.10 -71.41
C ILE A 639 -9.59 -31.11 -71.60
N ALA A 640 -9.79 -29.84 -71.22
CA ALA A 640 -8.76 -28.82 -71.32
C ALA A 640 -7.51 -29.20 -70.51
N GLU A 641 -7.70 -29.75 -69.31
CA GLU A 641 -6.59 -30.24 -68.49
C GLU A 641 -5.88 -31.43 -69.14
N LEU A 642 -6.62 -32.38 -69.72
CA LEU A 642 -6.04 -33.53 -70.43
C LEU A 642 -5.21 -33.10 -71.65
N VAL A 643 -5.73 -32.15 -72.44
CA VAL A 643 -5.01 -31.56 -73.57
C VAL A 643 -3.73 -30.88 -73.09
N SER A 644 -3.80 -30.10 -72.01
CA SER A 644 -2.62 -29.46 -71.42
C SER A 644 -1.58 -30.44 -70.88
N LEU A 645 -2.01 -31.65 -70.50
CA LEU A 645 -1.14 -32.71 -70.00
C LEU A 645 -0.46 -33.45 -71.16
N ASP A 646 -1.15 -33.59 -72.29
CA ASP A 646 -0.65 -34.20 -73.52
C ASP A 646 0.37 -33.32 -74.25
N GLU A 647 0.13 -32.00 -74.27
CA GLU A 647 1.04 -31.02 -74.87
C GLU A 647 2.39 -30.91 -74.12
N ARG A 648 2.44 -31.28 -72.82
CA ARG A 648 3.67 -31.26 -72.02
C ARG A 648 4.71 -32.30 -72.45
N GLY A 649 4.38 -33.20 -73.38
CA GLY A 649 5.34 -34.02 -74.11
C GLY A 649 6.32 -34.82 -73.24
N GLY A 650 5.86 -35.93 -72.64
CA GLY A 650 6.72 -36.87 -71.93
C GLY A 650 5.98 -38.11 -71.41
N ASP A 651 6.51 -39.31 -71.63
CA ASP A 651 5.91 -40.57 -71.16
C ASP A 651 6.51 -41.01 -69.82
N THR A 652 6.16 -40.28 -68.76
CA THR A 652 6.52 -40.69 -67.39
C THR A 652 5.42 -41.54 -66.77
N PRO A 653 5.76 -42.51 -65.89
CA PRO A 653 4.77 -43.36 -65.24
C PRO A 653 3.75 -42.59 -64.38
N GLU A 654 4.11 -41.43 -63.83
CA GLU A 654 3.18 -40.57 -63.07
C GLU A 654 2.18 -39.83 -63.97
N LEU A 655 2.61 -39.34 -65.14
CA LEU A 655 1.71 -38.75 -66.13
C LEU A 655 0.70 -39.79 -66.65
N ARG A 656 1.13 -41.05 -66.84
CA ARG A 656 0.22 -42.16 -67.20
C ARG A 656 -0.84 -42.42 -66.14
N LYS A 657 -0.49 -42.35 -64.84
CA LYS A 657 -1.46 -42.49 -63.74
C LYS A 657 -2.44 -41.32 -63.69
N GLN A 658 -1.96 -40.08 -63.78
CA GLN A 658 -2.81 -38.88 -63.78
C GLN A 658 -3.78 -38.87 -64.96
N ARG A 659 -3.29 -39.17 -66.18
CA ARG A 659 -4.12 -39.31 -67.38
C ARG A 659 -5.18 -40.40 -67.20
N ALA A 660 -4.81 -41.56 -66.67
CA ALA A 660 -5.76 -42.63 -66.41
C ALA A 660 -6.84 -42.23 -65.37
N GLN A 661 -6.48 -41.46 -64.34
CA GLN A 661 -7.42 -40.97 -63.33
C GLN A 661 -8.38 -39.92 -63.92
N MET A 662 -7.88 -38.99 -64.73
CA MET A 662 -8.69 -38.00 -65.42
C MET A 662 -9.66 -38.67 -66.41
N LEU A 663 -9.20 -39.65 -67.19
CA LEU A 663 -10.07 -40.42 -68.11
C LEU A 663 -11.18 -41.19 -67.37
N ARG A 664 -10.90 -41.81 -66.21
CA ARG A 664 -11.94 -42.46 -65.40
C ARG A 664 -12.96 -41.45 -64.85
N THR A 665 -12.50 -40.27 -64.47
CA THR A 665 -13.36 -39.20 -63.97
C THR A 665 -14.24 -38.64 -65.09
N LEU A 666 -13.65 -38.47 -66.28
CA LEU A 666 -14.33 -38.05 -67.50
C LEU A 666 -15.41 -39.08 -67.89
N ASP A 667 -15.09 -40.37 -67.92
CA ASP A 667 -16.05 -41.46 -68.19
C ASP A 667 -17.25 -41.40 -67.22
N ARG A 668 -16.99 -41.18 -65.93
CA ARG A 668 -18.05 -41.02 -64.93
C ARG A 668 -18.94 -39.80 -65.24
N VAL A 669 -18.36 -38.66 -65.63
CA VAL A 669 -19.11 -37.45 -66.01
C VAL A 669 -19.94 -37.70 -67.26
N TYR A 670 -19.40 -38.40 -68.27
CA TYR A 670 -20.16 -38.76 -69.47
C TYR A 670 -21.33 -39.69 -69.19
N ARG A 671 -21.15 -40.72 -68.35
CA ARG A 671 -22.25 -41.58 -67.92
C ARG A 671 -23.34 -40.82 -67.16
N GLN A 672 -22.94 -39.85 -66.33
CA GLN A 672 -23.88 -38.98 -65.62
C GLN A 672 -24.63 -38.04 -66.59
N LEU A 673 -23.95 -37.50 -67.60
CA LEU A 673 -24.58 -36.70 -68.66
C LEU A 673 -25.53 -37.52 -69.54
N GLU A 674 -25.19 -38.76 -69.83
CA GLU A 674 -26.02 -39.70 -70.60
C GLU A 674 -27.27 -40.10 -69.80
N ALA A 675 -27.12 -40.42 -68.52
CA ALA A 675 -28.23 -40.71 -67.62
C ALA A 675 -29.22 -39.54 -67.46
N LEU A 676 -28.76 -38.29 -67.63
CA LEU A 676 -29.59 -37.09 -67.60
C LEU A 676 -30.34 -36.80 -68.91
N GLY A 677 -29.93 -37.43 -70.03
CA GLY A 677 -30.57 -37.32 -71.35
C GLY A 677 -30.52 -35.93 -72.02
N PRO A 678 -30.89 -35.82 -73.31
CA PRO A 678 -30.83 -34.56 -74.07
C PRO A 678 -31.90 -33.53 -73.65
N HIS A 679 -32.94 -33.94 -72.92
CA HIS A 679 -34.03 -33.09 -72.43
C HIS A 679 -34.17 -33.10 -70.90
N GLY A 680 -33.07 -33.34 -70.17
CA GLY A 680 -33.05 -33.33 -68.70
C GLY A 680 -33.57 -32.01 -68.12
N THR A 681 -34.89 -31.94 -67.97
CA THR A 681 -35.61 -30.88 -67.27
C THR A 681 -35.54 -31.22 -65.80
N ASN A 682 -35.11 -30.25 -65.00
CA ASN A 682 -35.12 -30.32 -63.54
C ASN A 682 -36.56 -30.56 -63.05
N LYS A 683 -36.99 -31.83 -62.95
CA LYS A 683 -38.04 -32.21 -61.99
C LYS A 683 -37.33 -32.48 -60.67
N VAL A 684 -37.16 -31.40 -59.91
CA VAL A 684 -36.85 -31.49 -58.48
C VAL A 684 -38.18 -31.73 -57.76
N ALA A 685 -38.31 -32.88 -57.11
CA ALA A 685 -39.18 -33.03 -55.94
C ALA A 685 -38.44 -32.46 -54.72
#